data_AF-A0A4Q1DA37-F1
#
_entry.id   AF-A0A4Q1DA37-F1
#
_cell.length_a   1.000
_cell.length_b   1.000
_cell.length_c   1.000
_cell.angle_alpha   90.00
_cell.angle_beta   90.00
_cell.angle_gamma   90.00
#
_symmetry.space_group_name_H-M   'P 1'
#
loop_
_entity.id
_entity.type
_entity.pdbx_description
1 polymer ?
#
loop_
_entity_poly.entity_id
_entity_poly.type
_entity_poly.pdbx_seq_one_letter_code
_entity_poly.pdbx_strand_id
1 'polypeptide(L)'
;MKRTILLLSFTLTGLMHALAQDKPEWENPEIFAVNKEKPRATSLPYPSAALAASNAYQLSPYYQSLNGRWNFHWLPRVGDVPAGFYEEGFNTVNWTTMPVPGNWEFNGFGIPMYVNTGFGFPVRPPFINRDDSPTGLYRTGFDIPQSWDGRKVFLHFEGGTSSMYVWVNGKKVGYTENAKSPAEFDITPYIRAGKNLLACEVHKFSDGTYLEDQDMWRLGGINRNVYLYSTASTRILDFFAHPDLDASYKNGLFSSDVKIQNYGSSAVTQTVELTIVDKAGKKVFTQSKKATIAPNTIDSLWFQGTVASPLQWTAETPELYNLLIVLKDKDNKVIEATSHRIGFRKVEIKDGQVFINGKKVYFKGVNLHEFNTNTGQVVDSVVMLRNIQLFKELNINAVRTSHYPQQPLWYKLCDEYGIYLVDETNLESHGLGYGPDNVSNFPEWQEAHLDRIKRLIERDKNHASVIFWSLGNEASNGKAFFTMYDWAKARDKSRPVQYEQAYQRDRNTDIICHMYPSWESMVRDAAKDLKRPYIMCEYAHAMGNSMGNFQDYWDLMRTSKNMQGGFIWEWYNHGYKTKDEQGREYWAYGGDLRGYNKLNAGNFCMDGIISPDQQYLPHTHIVKKVYQNILFEAKDLNSGTITVVNDFKFIPLTSKEYTYRWVLLKNGDSIAAGKFDVTVAANSRQDVKLDLPKLNAEPGAEYYLQVYANRSTATKFLPAGFESAKAEFALAANNYFAKAVTPGAAQTDVEKKENDNTVTLTANGISYEFAKGGRGLTSIKGAGRWLFAHMPKVNFWRAPTDNDFGEQAQYRLRLWEAASVNQKTSFKSIVDNGSGVTLTYEVKPLGIEAVVEVAYTVNKDGSLTVTPHYKALTDELPELMRFGMNMELSDQYHNFTWYGRGPWENYADRNQDAFMGTWKGKVEDQAFAYYRPQETGNKTDVRWLTLTDNEGKGIRITGAQPLSVSATNYRTEDWDPGTTKKQQHASDILSAERVILNVDLFQRGVGGLNSWGARPLDKYRFSAKAYQYSYTISLIR
;
A
#
# COMPACT_ATOMS: atom_id res chain seq x y z
N MET A 1 -32.50 -32.09 62.39
CA MET A 1 -31.55 -31.08 61.87
C MET A 1 -30.44 -31.64 60.98
N LYS A 2 -29.73 -32.74 61.31
CA LYS A 2 -28.63 -33.25 60.47
C LYS A 2 -29.04 -33.84 59.10
N ARG A 3 -30.23 -34.44 58.96
CA ARG A 3 -30.72 -34.97 57.66
C ARG A 3 -31.24 -33.88 56.70
N THR A 4 -31.71 -32.76 57.21
CA THR A 4 -32.25 -31.65 56.41
C THR A 4 -31.14 -30.78 55.82
N ILE A 5 -30.00 -30.65 56.53
CA ILE A 5 -28.82 -29.91 56.04
C ILE A 5 -28.10 -30.68 54.93
N LEU A 6 -28.01 -32.01 55.02
CA LEU A 6 -27.39 -32.84 53.97
C LEU A 6 -28.18 -32.81 52.65
N LEU A 7 -29.53 -32.77 52.72
CA LEU A 7 -30.37 -32.65 51.53
C LEU A 7 -30.31 -31.24 50.90
N LEU A 8 -30.17 -30.19 51.72
CA LEU A 8 -29.97 -28.82 51.23
C LEU A 8 -28.60 -28.65 50.56
N SER A 9 -27.55 -29.30 51.08
CA SER A 9 -26.22 -29.25 50.48
C SER A 9 -26.15 -30.00 49.14
N PHE A 10 -26.85 -31.13 48.98
CA PHE A 10 -26.92 -31.88 47.71
C PHE A 10 -27.82 -31.19 46.66
N THR A 11 -28.86 -30.46 47.09
CA THR A 11 -29.67 -29.66 46.16
C THR A 11 -28.95 -28.37 45.77
N LEU A 12 -28.18 -27.72 46.65
CA LEU A 12 -27.35 -26.57 46.28
C LEU A 12 -26.18 -26.94 45.35
N THR A 13 -25.52 -28.08 45.54
CA THR A 13 -24.44 -28.52 44.62
C THR A 13 -24.98 -29.02 43.28
N GLY A 14 -26.18 -29.61 43.25
CA GLY A 14 -26.90 -29.96 42.02
C GLY A 14 -27.42 -28.73 41.25
N LEU A 15 -27.89 -27.69 41.95
CA LEU A 15 -28.30 -26.41 41.34
C LEU A 15 -27.12 -25.56 40.88
N MET A 16 -25.94 -25.66 41.52
CA MET A 16 -24.73 -24.99 41.03
C MET A 16 -24.13 -25.65 39.78
N HIS A 17 -24.30 -26.97 39.59
CA HIS A 17 -23.94 -27.63 38.31
C HIS A 17 -24.96 -27.40 37.20
N ALA A 18 -26.24 -27.17 37.53
CA ALA A 18 -27.28 -26.84 36.54
C ALA A 18 -27.32 -25.36 36.13
N LEU A 19 -26.57 -24.49 36.82
CA LEU A 19 -26.42 -23.05 36.52
C LEU A 19 -25.03 -22.66 36.01
N ALA A 20 -24.12 -23.63 35.82
CA ALA A 20 -23.01 -23.45 34.91
C ALA A 20 -23.61 -23.44 33.49
N GLN A 21 -23.95 -22.26 33.00
CA GLN A 21 -24.26 -22.06 31.60
C GLN A 21 -23.04 -22.59 30.82
N ASP A 22 -23.17 -23.72 30.12
CA ASP A 22 -22.12 -24.22 29.22
C ASP A 22 -21.81 -23.10 28.22
N LYS A 23 -20.67 -22.43 28.42
CA LYS A 23 -20.20 -21.40 27.50
C LYS A 23 -19.80 -22.11 26.21
N PRO A 24 -20.34 -21.70 25.04
CA PRO A 24 -19.90 -22.28 23.78
C PRO A 24 -18.42 -21.95 23.55
N GLU A 25 -17.71 -22.79 22.78
CA GLU A 25 -16.28 -22.61 22.52
C GLU A 25 -15.97 -21.22 21.93
N TRP A 26 -16.84 -20.66 21.08
CA TRP A 26 -16.68 -19.33 20.45
C TRP A 26 -16.91 -18.10 21.34
N GLU A 27 -17.14 -18.31 22.65
CA GLU A 27 -17.12 -17.26 23.70
C GLU A 27 -16.24 -17.70 24.89
N ASN A 28 -15.23 -18.54 24.64
CA ASN A 28 -14.32 -19.04 25.66
C ASN A 28 -12.86 -19.05 25.16
N PRO A 29 -12.04 -18.03 25.53
CA PRO A 29 -10.71 -17.83 24.96
C PRO A 29 -9.70 -18.92 25.38
N GLU A 30 -10.05 -19.74 26.36
CA GLU A 30 -9.26 -20.92 26.74
C GLU A 30 -9.43 -22.09 25.74
N ILE A 31 -10.46 -22.06 24.87
CA ILE A 31 -10.81 -23.13 23.92
C ILE A 31 -10.86 -22.58 22.48
N PHE A 32 -9.72 -22.21 21.93
CA PHE A 32 -9.57 -21.75 20.53
C PHE A 32 -9.34 -22.88 19.51
N ALA A 33 -9.22 -24.13 19.98
CA ALA A 33 -8.94 -25.30 19.15
C ALA A 33 -9.38 -26.61 19.82
N VAL A 34 -10.10 -27.47 19.10
CA VAL A 34 -10.45 -28.84 19.53
C VAL A 34 -10.05 -29.82 18.43
N ASN A 35 -9.25 -30.83 18.77
CA ASN A 35 -8.74 -31.89 17.87
C ASN A 35 -7.97 -31.39 16.63
N LYS A 36 -7.47 -30.14 16.65
CA LYS A 36 -6.64 -29.59 15.58
C LYS A 36 -5.22 -30.16 15.67
N GLU A 37 -4.65 -30.56 14.54
CA GLU A 37 -3.26 -31.04 14.45
C GLU A 37 -2.28 -29.93 14.87
N LYS A 38 -1.10 -30.35 15.35
CA LYS A 38 -0.01 -29.44 15.69
C LYS A 38 0.49 -28.72 14.42
N PRO A 39 0.86 -27.43 14.50
CA PRO A 39 1.36 -26.71 13.34
C PRO A 39 2.70 -27.29 12.87
N ARG A 40 2.90 -27.29 11.55
CA ARG A 40 4.05 -27.87 10.85
C ARG A 40 4.34 -27.06 9.58
N ALA A 41 5.51 -27.24 8.99
CA ALA A 41 5.88 -26.56 7.76
C ALA A 41 4.93 -26.93 6.61
N THR A 42 4.67 -25.97 5.70
CA THR A 42 3.88 -26.21 4.49
C THR A 42 4.56 -27.24 3.59
N SER A 43 4.10 -28.48 3.70
CA SER A 43 4.56 -29.62 2.92
C SER A 43 3.47 -30.67 2.79
N LEU A 44 3.48 -31.41 1.68
CA LEU A 44 2.54 -32.50 1.42
C LEU A 44 3.28 -33.72 0.88
N PRO A 45 2.70 -34.93 1.06
CA PRO A 45 3.34 -36.18 0.67
C PRO A 45 3.23 -36.41 -0.84
N TYR A 46 4.28 -37.01 -1.40
CA TYR A 46 4.35 -37.51 -2.77
C TYR A 46 4.80 -38.98 -2.78
N PRO A 47 4.44 -39.77 -3.80
CA PRO A 47 4.86 -41.16 -3.93
C PRO A 47 6.32 -41.32 -4.38
N SER A 48 6.99 -40.27 -4.86
CA SER A 48 8.35 -40.35 -5.39
C SER A 48 9.11 -39.03 -5.28
N ALA A 49 10.44 -39.13 -5.24
CA ALA A 49 11.33 -37.96 -5.25
C ALA A 49 11.18 -37.12 -6.52
N ALA A 50 10.96 -37.75 -7.68
CA ALA A 50 10.80 -37.07 -8.96
C ALA A 50 9.55 -36.18 -8.97
N LEU A 51 8.41 -36.68 -8.46
CA LEU A 51 7.20 -35.87 -8.38
C LEU A 51 7.31 -34.80 -7.30
N ALA A 52 7.88 -35.14 -6.13
CA ALA A 52 8.17 -34.17 -5.09
C ALA A 52 9.03 -33.01 -5.61
N ALA A 53 9.98 -33.28 -6.52
CA ALA A 53 10.85 -32.24 -7.06
C ALA A 53 10.12 -31.12 -7.83
N SER A 54 8.90 -31.36 -8.32
CA SER A 54 8.06 -30.33 -8.94
C SER A 54 7.56 -29.26 -7.95
N ASN A 55 7.51 -29.59 -6.64
CA ASN A 55 6.93 -28.75 -5.58
C ASN A 55 5.49 -28.24 -5.87
N ALA A 56 4.74 -29.02 -6.66
CA ALA A 56 3.34 -28.79 -7.01
C ALA A 56 2.48 -29.91 -6.40
N TYR A 57 2.06 -29.72 -5.15
CA TYR A 57 1.39 -30.77 -4.36
C TYR A 57 0.05 -31.19 -4.95
N GLN A 58 -0.56 -30.34 -5.78
CA GLN A 58 -1.81 -30.62 -6.47
C GLN A 58 -1.68 -31.77 -7.47
N LEU A 59 -0.45 -32.09 -7.89
CA LEU A 59 -0.15 -33.22 -8.78
C LEU A 59 0.03 -34.54 -8.01
N SER A 60 0.09 -34.51 -6.67
CA SER A 60 0.25 -35.71 -5.87
C SER A 60 -1.04 -36.55 -5.90
N PRO A 61 -0.97 -37.87 -6.12
CA PRO A 61 -2.13 -38.76 -5.96
C PRO A 61 -2.59 -38.87 -4.49
N TYR A 62 -1.87 -38.26 -3.56
CA TYR A 62 -2.22 -38.15 -2.14
C TYR A 62 -2.87 -36.81 -1.78
N TYR A 63 -3.26 -36.01 -2.78
CA TYR A 63 -3.96 -34.74 -2.60
C TYR A 63 -5.31 -34.80 -3.32
N GLN A 64 -6.34 -34.20 -2.73
CA GLN A 64 -7.65 -34.04 -3.34
C GLN A 64 -8.25 -32.70 -2.94
N SER A 65 -8.48 -31.82 -3.92
CA SER A 65 -9.17 -30.54 -3.68
C SER A 65 -10.62 -30.79 -3.24
N LEU A 66 -11.08 -30.00 -2.28
CA LEU A 66 -12.50 -29.86 -1.93
C LEU A 66 -13.07 -28.50 -2.35
N ASN A 67 -12.28 -27.65 -3.01
CA ASN A 67 -12.80 -26.41 -3.59
C ASN A 67 -13.91 -26.70 -4.61
N GLY A 68 -14.91 -25.82 -4.67
CA GLY A 68 -16.04 -25.95 -5.58
C GLY A 68 -17.30 -25.29 -5.03
N ARG A 69 -18.46 -25.72 -5.49
CA ARG A 69 -19.76 -25.27 -4.99
C ARG A 69 -20.22 -26.19 -3.87
N TRP A 70 -20.43 -25.65 -2.69
CA TRP A 70 -20.94 -26.38 -1.52
C TRP A 70 -22.39 -25.97 -1.27
N ASN A 71 -23.22 -26.87 -0.75
CA ASN A 71 -24.55 -26.51 -0.26
C ASN A 71 -24.38 -25.54 0.91
N PHE A 72 -25.16 -24.47 0.92
CA PHE A 72 -24.96 -23.35 1.81
C PHE A 72 -26.29 -22.81 2.36
N HIS A 73 -26.29 -22.44 3.63
CA HIS A 73 -27.38 -21.71 4.26
C HIS A 73 -26.82 -20.61 5.16
N TRP A 74 -27.21 -19.36 4.90
CA TRP A 74 -26.81 -18.20 5.67
C TRP A 74 -27.87 -17.86 6.72
N LEU A 75 -27.43 -17.57 7.93
CA LEU A 75 -28.27 -17.19 9.06
C LEU A 75 -27.79 -15.86 9.64
N PRO A 76 -28.70 -14.96 10.04
CA PRO A 76 -28.31 -13.68 10.62
C PRO A 76 -27.75 -13.80 12.05
N ARG A 77 -28.07 -14.89 12.77
CA ARG A 77 -27.69 -15.09 14.17
C ARG A 77 -27.31 -16.55 14.43
N VAL A 78 -26.31 -16.75 15.28
CA VAL A 78 -25.84 -18.07 15.73
C VAL A 78 -26.92 -18.88 16.44
N GLY A 79 -27.87 -18.23 17.10
CA GLY A 79 -28.99 -18.91 17.77
C GLY A 79 -30.02 -19.54 16.83
N ASP A 80 -30.00 -19.19 15.54
CA ASP A 80 -30.94 -19.69 14.53
C ASP A 80 -30.43 -20.96 13.82
N VAL A 81 -29.26 -21.49 14.22
CA VAL A 81 -28.69 -22.72 13.64
C VAL A 81 -29.62 -23.92 13.89
N PRO A 82 -30.13 -24.59 12.83
CA PRO A 82 -31.02 -25.72 13.00
C PRO A 82 -30.25 -26.91 13.58
N ALA A 83 -30.79 -27.49 14.65
CA ALA A 83 -30.24 -28.68 15.26
C ALA A 83 -30.09 -29.82 14.23
N GLY A 84 -28.97 -30.53 14.30
CA GLY A 84 -28.70 -31.69 13.43
C GLY A 84 -28.40 -31.35 11.96
N PHE A 85 -28.13 -30.09 11.58
CA PHE A 85 -27.82 -29.74 10.18
C PHE A 85 -26.65 -30.55 9.58
N TYR A 86 -25.73 -31.01 10.43
CA TYR A 86 -24.57 -31.82 10.08
C TYR A 86 -24.89 -33.30 9.82
N GLU A 87 -26.09 -33.76 10.15
CA GLU A 87 -26.52 -35.14 9.96
C GLU A 87 -26.74 -35.47 8.47
N GLU A 88 -26.46 -36.71 8.09
CA GLU A 88 -26.50 -37.13 6.68
C GLU A 88 -27.90 -36.99 6.07
N GLY A 89 -28.94 -37.33 6.84
CA GLY A 89 -30.34 -37.27 6.42
C GLY A 89 -30.98 -35.88 6.48
N PHE A 90 -30.26 -34.84 6.93
CA PHE A 90 -30.83 -33.50 7.07
C PHE A 90 -31.22 -32.92 5.69
N ASN A 91 -32.44 -32.42 5.58
CA ASN A 91 -33.00 -31.93 4.32
C ASN A 91 -32.44 -30.55 3.93
N THR A 92 -31.73 -30.49 2.80
CA THR A 92 -31.15 -29.25 2.25
C THR A 92 -31.85 -28.76 0.98
N VAL A 93 -33.08 -29.20 0.69
CA VAL A 93 -33.78 -28.86 -0.57
C VAL A 93 -33.93 -27.35 -0.78
N ASN A 94 -34.02 -26.58 0.31
CA ASN A 94 -34.15 -25.11 0.29
C ASN A 94 -32.81 -24.38 0.47
N TRP A 95 -31.69 -25.11 0.52
CA TRP A 95 -30.36 -24.50 0.60
C TRP A 95 -29.91 -24.05 -0.78
N THR A 96 -29.05 -23.03 -0.82
CA THR A 96 -28.40 -22.57 -2.05
C THR A 96 -27.00 -23.17 -2.17
N THR A 97 -26.16 -22.66 -3.08
CA THR A 97 -24.75 -23.04 -3.17
C THR A 97 -23.81 -21.84 -3.03
N MET A 98 -22.64 -22.07 -2.43
CA MET A 98 -21.60 -21.07 -2.19
C MET A 98 -20.28 -21.57 -2.78
N PRO A 99 -19.49 -20.74 -3.48
CA PRO A 99 -18.15 -21.14 -3.87
C PRO A 99 -17.24 -21.21 -2.63
N VAL A 100 -16.40 -22.23 -2.59
CA VAL A 100 -15.32 -22.39 -1.61
C VAL A 100 -14.02 -22.51 -2.42
N PRO A 101 -13.06 -21.59 -2.27
CA PRO A 101 -13.13 -20.39 -1.42
C PRO A 101 -14.14 -19.32 -1.88
N GLY A 102 -14.65 -18.53 -0.94
CA GLY A 102 -15.60 -17.43 -1.20
C GLY A 102 -15.99 -16.65 0.05
N ASN A 103 -15.97 -15.31 -0.04
CA ASN A 103 -16.63 -14.45 0.95
C ASN A 103 -18.13 -14.32 0.65
N TRP A 104 -19.01 -14.56 1.62
CA TRP A 104 -20.45 -14.63 1.35
C TRP A 104 -21.06 -13.27 0.96
N GLU A 105 -20.45 -12.14 1.38
CA GLU A 105 -20.89 -10.79 1.03
C GLU A 105 -20.81 -10.51 -0.47
N PHE A 106 -19.79 -11.09 -1.12
CA PHE A 106 -19.60 -11.02 -2.57
C PHE A 106 -20.37 -12.11 -3.33
N ASN A 107 -21.14 -12.92 -2.61
CA ASN A 107 -21.99 -13.98 -3.16
C ASN A 107 -23.48 -13.80 -2.79
N GLY A 108 -23.85 -12.58 -2.35
CA GLY A 108 -25.25 -12.18 -2.16
C GLY A 108 -25.81 -12.34 -0.75
N PHE A 109 -24.98 -12.62 0.26
CA PHE A 109 -25.42 -12.83 1.65
C PHE A 109 -24.76 -11.85 2.61
N GLY A 110 -25.49 -11.39 3.64
CA GLY A 110 -24.95 -10.46 4.63
C GLY A 110 -24.61 -9.08 4.05
N ILE A 111 -23.86 -8.29 4.83
CA ILE A 111 -23.47 -6.92 4.50
C ILE A 111 -21.97 -6.78 4.82
N PRO A 112 -21.13 -6.31 3.87
CA PRO A 112 -19.72 -6.03 4.14
C PRO A 112 -19.61 -4.80 5.04
N MET A 113 -18.70 -4.83 6.00
CA MET A 113 -18.49 -3.72 6.93
C MET A 113 -17.03 -3.32 6.91
N TYR A 114 -16.73 -2.05 6.66
CA TYR A 114 -15.37 -1.53 6.78
C TYR A 114 -15.25 -0.77 8.09
N VAL A 115 -14.40 -1.24 9.00
CA VAL A 115 -14.14 -0.60 10.29
C VAL A 115 -12.62 -0.47 10.44
N ASN A 116 -12.17 0.72 10.83
CA ASN A 116 -10.78 0.95 11.20
C ASN A 116 -10.51 0.34 12.58
N THR A 117 -10.97 1.00 13.64
CA THR A 117 -10.87 0.47 15.02
C THR A 117 -12.22 -0.03 15.53
N GLY A 118 -12.21 -1.22 16.14
CA GLY A 118 -13.38 -1.85 16.73
C GLY A 118 -14.02 -2.96 15.89
N PHE A 119 -14.83 -3.78 16.58
CA PHE A 119 -15.22 -5.11 16.10
C PHE A 119 -16.54 -5.15 15.30
N GLY A 120 -17.21 -4.00 15.13
CA GLY A 120 -18.55 -3.93 14.52
C GLY A 120 -19.69 -4.36 15.46
N PHE A 121 -19.39 -4.64 16.73
CA PHE A 121 -20.36 -4.94 17.79
C PHE A 121 -19.89 -4.36 19.15
N PRO A 122 -20.76 -4.26 20.18
CA PRO A 122 -20.40 -3.72 21.49
C PRO A 122 -19.25 -4.47 22.16
N VAL A 123 -18.24 -3.75 22.65
CA VAL A 123 -17.01 -4.29 23.23
C VAL A 123 -17.27 -4.85 24.64
N ARG A 124 -17.23 -6.17 24.79
CA ARG A 124 -17.32 -6.87 26.08
C ARG A 124 -16.63 -8.25 26.02
N PRO A 125 -15.29 -8.33 25.96
CA PRO A 125 -14.58 -9.61 25.86
C PRO A 125 -14.98 -10.58 26.99
N PRO A 126 -15.13 -11.90 26.71
CA PRO A 126 -15.01 -12.56 25.41
C PRO A 126 -16.33 -12.59 24.60
N PHE A 127 -17.38 -11.90 25.03
CA PHE A 127 -18.71 -12.02 24.45
C PHE A 127 -18.86 -11.27 23.12
N ILE A 128 -19.66 -11.82 22.21
CA ILE A 128 -20.06 -11.18 20.95
C ILE A 128 -21.52 -10.68 21.02
N ASN A 129 -21.98 -9.97 19.99
CA ASN A 129 -23.40 -9.69 19.83
C ASN A 129 -24.13 -10.89 19.19
N ARG A 130 -24.71 -11.76 20.02
CA ARG A 130 -25.45 -12.94 19.54
C ARG A 130 -26.66 -12.59 18.66
N ASP A 131 -27.22 -11.40 18.76
CA ASP A 131 -28.35 -10.95 17.92
C ASP A 131 -27.95 -10.39 16.54
N ASP A 132 -26.65 -10.16 16.31
CA ASP A 132 -26.07 -9.80 15.01
C ASP A 132 -24.78 -10.60 14.82
N SER A 133 -24.94 -11.92 14.73
CA SER A 133 -23.85 -12.90 14.62
C SER A 133 -24.01 -13.77 13.36
N PRO A 134 -23.74 -13.20 12.17
CA PRO A 134 -23.92 -13.93 10.92
C PRO A 134 -23.17 -15.26 10.91
N THR A 135 -23.89 -16.32 10.55
CA THR A 135 -23.42 -17.71 10.60
C THR A 135 -23.71 -18.39 9.26
N GLY A 136 -22.72 -19.09 8.72
CA GLY A 136 -22.82 -19.83 7.47
C GLY A 136 -22.75 -21.33 7.71
N LEU A 137 -23.74 -22.08 7.22
CA LEU A 137 -23.75 -23.54 7.26
C LEU A 137 -23.35 -24.08 5.90
N TYR A 138 -22.30 -24.87 5.87
CA TYR A 138 -21.73 -25.44 4.65
C TYR A 138 -21.84 -26.96 4.67
N ARG A 139 -22.25 -27.58 3.55
CA ARG A 139 -22.27 -29.02 3.36
C ARG A 139 -21.73 -29.41 1.99
N THR A 140 -20.85 -30.40 1.94
CA THR A 140 -20.35 -30.95 0.68
C THR A 140 -20.10 -32.45 0.77
N GLY A 141 -20.41 -33.17 -0.30
CA GLY A 141 -20.10 -34.58 -0.43
C GLY A 141 -18.71 -34.78 -1.03
N PHE A 142 -17.99 -35.81 -0.60
CA PHE A 142 -16.70 -36.19 -1.18
C PHE A 142 -16.50 -37.70 -1.14
N ASP A 143 -15.72 -38.22 -2.08
CA ASP A 143 -15.32 -39.62 -2.12
C ASP A 143 -13.86 -39.76 -1.71
N ILE A 144 -13.55 -40.81 -0.94
CA ILE A 144 -12.17 -41.20 -0.62
C ILE A 144 -11.65 -42.13 -1.73
N PRO A 145 -10.52 -41.81 -2.40
CA PRO A 145 -9.93 -42.67 -3.41
C PRO A 145 -9.59 -44.06 -2.85
N GLN A 146 -9.82 -45.12 -3.62
CA GLN A 146 -9.47 -46.48 -3.20
C GLN A 146 -7.96 -46.64 -2.91
N SER A 147 -7.11 -45.88 -3.59
CA SER A 147 -5.67 -45.84 -3.33
C SER A 147 -5.30 -45.29 -1.95
N TRP A 148 -6.27 -44.76 -1.19
CA TRP A 148 -6.11 -44.29 0.17
C TRP A 148 -6.54 -45.29 1.24
N ASP A 149 -6.99 -46.48 0.85
CA ASP A 149 -7.34 -47.53 1.81
C ASP A 149 -6.16 -47.89 2.73
N GLY A 150 -6.45 -48.02 4.03
CA GLY A 150 -5.44 -48.25 5.07
C GLY A 150 -4.47 -47.09 5.34
N ARG A 151 -4.64 -45.93 4.68
CA ARG A 151 -3.84 -44.72 4.91
C ARG A 151 -4.51 -43.79 5.91
N LYS A 152 -3.74 -42.85 6.45
CA LYS A 152 -4.27 -41.70 7.20
C LYS A 152 -4.81 -40.66 6.23
N VAL A 153 -5.92 -40.01 6.58
CA VAL A 153 -6.55 -38.96 5.79
C VAL A 153 -6.77 -37.73 6.67
N PHE A 154 -6.31 -36.58 6.17
CA PHE A 154 -6.39 -35.31 6.87
C PHE A 154 -7.24 -34.33 6.07
N LEU A 155 -8.12 -33.61 6.75
CA LEU A 155 -8.83 -32.47 6.21
C LEU A 155 -8.06 -31.20 6.54
N HIS A 156 -7.80 -30.37 5.53
CA HIS A 156 -7.03 -29.14 5.65
C HIS A 156 -7.80 -27.94 5.11
N PHE A 157 -8.02 -26.96 5.97
CA PHE A 157 -8.50 -25.62 5.62
C PHE A 157 -7.30 -24.67 5.67
N GLU A 158 -7.02 -23.95 4.58
CA GLU A 158 -5.92 -22.97 4.56
C GLU A 158 -6.24 -21.68 5.36
N GLY A 159 -7.52 -21.45 5.66
CA GLY A 159 -8.03 -20.36 6.50
C GLY A 159 -9.44 -19.90 6.10
N GLY A 160 -9.94 -18.88 6.78
CA GLY A 160 -10.92 -17.95 6.22
C GLY A 160 -12.04 -17.44 7.11
N THR A 161 -12.18 -17.90 8.35
CA THR A 161 -13.29 -17.48 9.21
C THR A 161 -12.82 -17.31 10.64
N SER A 162 -13.47 -16.39 11.41
CA SER A 162 -13.08 -16.11 12.80
C SER A 162 -13.06 -17.38 13.66
N SER A 163 -14.11 -18.21 13.52
CA SER A 163 -14.20 -19.56 14.08
C SER A 163 -15.04 -20.51 13.22
N MET A 164 -14.91 -21.81 13.47
CA MET A 164 -15.67 -22.86 12.77
C MET A 164 -15.74 -24.18 13.56
N TYR A 165 -16.91 -24.82 13.57
CA TYR A 165 -17.07 -26.24 13.92
C TYR A 165 -17.07 -27.13 12.68
N VAL A 166 -16.54 -28.35 12.81
CA VAL A 166 -16.37 -29.30 11.70
C VAL A 166 -16.96 -30.67 12.06
N TRP A 167 -17.75 -31.24 11.13
CA TRP A 167 -18.30 -32.59 11.22
C TRP A 167 -18.02 -33.40 9.95
N VAL A 168 -17.79 -34.70 10.13
CA VAL A 168 -17.70 -35.66 9.03
C VAL A 168 -18.67 -36.80 9.32
N ASN A 169 -19.55 -37.10 8.37
CA ASN A 169 -20.59 -38.15 8.49
C ASN A 169 -21.39 -38.04 9.80
N GLY A 170 -21.84 -36.82 10.13
CA GLY A 170 -22.64 -36.52 11.33
C GLY A 170 -21.89 -36.50 12.67
N LYS A 171 -20.58 -36.80 12.68
CA LYS A 171 -19.76 -36.84 13.90
C LYS A 171 -18.90 -35.57 14.02
N LYS A 172 -18.90 -34.93 15.20
CA LYS A 172 -18.08 -33.74 15.49
C LYS A 172 -16.60 -34.14 15.44
N VAL A 173 -15.85 -33.50 14.54
CA VAL A 173 -14.41 -33.69 14.37
C VAL A 173 -13.66 -32.72 15.27
N GLY A 174 -14.01 -31.43 15.23
CA GLY A 174 -13.27 -30.41 15.97
C GLY A 174 -13.86 -29.00 15.87
N TYR A 175 -13.09 -28.06 16.41
CA TYR A 175 -13.36 -26.61 16.44
C TYR A 175 -12.06 -25.84 16.22
N THR A 176 -12.11 -24.68 15.59
CA THR A 176 -10.93 -23.82 15.38
C THR A 176 -11.30 -22.34 15.35
N GLU A 177 -10.38 -21.52 15.86
CA GLU A 177 -10.25 -20.09 15.62
C GLU A 177 -8.97 -19.76 14.84
N ASN A 178 -8.73 -18.46 14.62
CA ASN A 178 -7.61 -17.84 13.89
C ASN A 178 -7.81 -17.89 12.38
N ALA A 179 -8.49 -16.88 11.83
CA ALA A 179 -8.98 -16.85 10.46
C ALA A 179 -7.89 -16.93 9.38
N LYS A 180 -6.65 -16.58 9.72
CA LYS A 180 -5.55 -16.45 8.75
C LYS A 180 -4.50 -17.57 8.88
N SER A 181 -4.75 -18.55 9.74
CA SER A 181 -3.90 -19.74 9.89
C SER A 181 -4.61 -21.03 9.48
N PRO A 182 -3.88 -22.03 8.96
CA PRO A 182 -4.50 -23.29 8.59
C PRO A 182 -5.08 -24.06 9.79
N ALA A 183 -6.13 -24.83 9.54
CA ALA A 183 -6.69 -25.81 10.46
C ALA A 183 -6.68 -27.20 9.80
N GLU A 184 -6.09 -28.17 10.49
CA GLU A 184 -5.91 -29.53 10.00
C GLU A 184 -6.44 -30.54 11.02
N PHE A 185 -7.14 -31.57 10.56
CA PHE A 185 -7.78 -32.60 11.39
C PHE A 185 -7.53 -34.01 10.81
N ASP A 186 -7.09 -34.98 11.63
CA ASP A 186 -7.12 -36.40 11.26
C ASP A 186 -8.58 -36.88 11.19
N ILE A 187 -9.10 -37.04 9.97
CA ILE A 187 -10.48 -37.48 9.74
C ILE A 187 -10.59 -38.99 9.54
N THR A 188 -9.48 -39.73 9.61
CA THR A 188 -9.45 -41.19 9.41
C THR A 188 -10.52 -41.96 10.20
N PRO A 189 -10.79 -41.68 11.51
CA PRO A 189 -11.81 -42.42 12.26
C PRO A 189 -13.26 -41.99 11.95
N TYR A 190 -13.46 -40.95 11.14
CA TYR A 190 -14.77 -40.38 10.81
C TYR A 190 -15.24 -40.72 9.39
N ILE A 191 -14.32 -41.11 8.50
CA ILE A 191 -14.60 -41.45 7.11
C ILE A 191 -14.97 -42.92 6.91
N ARG A 192 -15.49 -43.22 5.72
CA ARG A 192 -15.77 -44.56 5.20
C ARG A 192 -15.42 -44.65 3.72
N ALA A 193 -15.34 -45.87 3.18
CA ALA A 193 -15.13 -46.08 1.75
C ALA A 193 -16.28 -45.47 0.91
N GLY A 194 -15.95 -44.87 -0.23
CA GLY A 194 -16.92 -44.19 -1.10
C GLY A 194 -17.37 -42.85 -0.53
N LYS A 195 -18.69 -42.61 -0.54
CA LYS A 195 -19.31 -41.31 -0.24
C LYS A 195 -19.24 -40.93 1.23
N ASN A 196 -18.74 -39.73 1.48
CA ASN A 196 -18.68 -39.07 2.78
C ASN A 196 -19.31 -37.68 2.70
N LEU A 197 -19.72 -37.15 3.85
CA LEU A 197 -20.28 -35.80 3.99
C LEU A 197 -19.39 -34.98 4.93
N LEU A 198 -18.99 -33.79 4.49
CA LEU A 198 -18.42 -32.73 5.31
C LEU A 198 -19.50 -31.70 5.60
N ALA A 199 -19.64 -31.30 6.86
CA ALA A 199 -20.46 -30.18 7.29
C ALA A 199 -19.66 -29.22 8.17
N CYS A 200 -19.86 -27.92 7.99
CA CYS A 200 -19.19 -26.86 8.75
C CYS A 200 -20.20 -25.80 9.20
N GLU A 201 -20.06 -25.35 10.44
CA GLU A 201 -20.74 -24.17 10.99
C GLU A 201 -19.68 -23.09 11.15
N VAL A 202 -19.85 -22.00 10.40
CA VAL A 202 -18.85 -20.94 10.25
C VAL A 202 -19.39 -19.65 10.83
N HIS A 203 -18.65 -19.04 11.76
CA HIS A 203 -19.07 -17.78 12.39
C HIS A 203 -18.30 -16.58 11.82
N LYS A 204 -19.02 -15.48 11.60
CA LYS A 204 -18.39 -14.18 11.30
C LYS A 204 -17.65 -13.61 12.50
N PHE A 205 -18.20 -13.81 13.69
CA PHE A 205 -17.65 -13.32 14.95
C PHE A 205 -17.52 -14.44 15.98
N SER A 206 -16.45 -14.38 16.77
CA SER A 206 -16.23 -15.14 18.00
C SER A 206 -15.40 -14.29 18.97
N ASP A 207 -15.08 -14.82 20.14
CA ASP A 207 -14.03 -14.26 20.99
C ASP A 207 -12.69 -14.05 20.26
N GLY A 208 -12.29 -14.99 19.39
CA GLY A 208 -11.13 -14.83 18.50
C GLY A 208 -11.14 -13.55 17.65
N THR A 209 -12.30 -12.94 17.38
CA THR A 209 -12.42 -11.64 16.69
C THR A 209 -11.80 -10.48 17.48
N TYR A 210 -11.71 -10.57 18.81
CA TYR A 210 -11.03 -9.55 19.62
C TYR A 210 -9.51 -9.46 19.36
N LEU A 211 -8.95 -10.46 18.65
CA LEU A 211 -7.56 -10.50 18.20
C LEU A 211 -7.43 -10.31 16.68
N GLU A 212 -8.51 -9.93 15.98
CA GLU A 212 -8.57 -9.77 14.52
C GLU A 212 -9.21 -8.41 14.16
N ASP A 213 -8.77 -7.36 14.85
CA ASP A 213 -9.29 -6.00 14.70
C ASP A 213 -8.58 -5.14 13.66
N GLN A 214 -7.94 -5.75 12.66
CA GLN A 214 -7.22 -5.02 11.62
C GLN A 214 -8.08 -3.98 10.92
N ASP A 215 -7.51 -2.83 10.55
CA ASP A 215 -8.14 -1.83 9.69
C ASP A 215 -8.43 -2.41 8.29
N MET A 216 -9.59 -3.05 8.11
CA MET A 216 -9.99 -3.70 6.87
C MET A 216 -11.49 -4.01 6.81
N TRP A 217 -11.93 -4.50 5.65
CA TRP A 217 -13.28 -5.06 5.49
C TRP A 217 -13.48 -6.33 6.35
N ARG A 218 -14.49 -6.31 7.22
CA ARG A 218 -14.99 -7.45 8.00
C ARG A 218 -15.92 -8.30 7.13
N LEU A 219 -15.36 -9.36 6.53
CA LEU A 219 -16.07 -10.31 5.65
C LEU A 219 -16.21 -11.69 6.31
N GLY A 220 -17.17 -12.49 5.88
CA GLY A 220 -17.37 -13.87 6.36
C GLY A 220 -17.21 -14.92 5.27
N GLY A 221 -17.21 -16.20 5.67
CA GLY A 221 -17.14 -17.36 4.77
C GLY A 221 -15.73 -17.93 4.57
N ILE A 222 -15.63 -19.16 4.07
CA ILE A 222 -14.35 -19.86 3.88
C ILE A 222 -13.62 -19.26 2.67
N ASN A 223 -12.66 -18.35 2.88
CA ASN A 223 -12.04 -17.56 1.81
C ASN A 223 -10.69 -18.08 1.27
N ARG A 224 -10.18 -19.21 1.78
CA ARG A 224 -8.99 -19.91 1.25
C ARG A 224 -9.30 -21.39 0.93
N ASN A 225 -8.35 -22.08 0.32
CA ASN A 225 -8.57 -23.43 -0.20
C ASN A 225 -8.90 -24.44 0.90
N VAL A 226 -9.68 -25.45 0.53
CA VAL A 226 -9.97 -26.63 1.34
C VAL A 226 -9.60 -27.87 0.55
N TYR A 227 -8.90 -28.82 1.19
CA TYR A 227 -8.50 -30.05 0.54
C TYR A 227 -8.31 -31.20 1.55
N LEU A 228 -8.30 -32.41 1.01
CA LEU A 228 -7.85 -33.60 1.71
C LEU A 228 -6.44 -33.95 1.28
N TYR A 229 -5.68 -34.56 2.17
CA TYR A 229 -4.46 -35.25 1.80
C TYR A 229 -4.26 -36.52 2.62
N SER A 230 -3.44 -37.45 2.10
CA SER A 230 -3.25 -38.77 2.71
C SER A 230 -1.79 -39.18 2.91
N THR A 231 -1.47 -39.71 4.09
CA THR A 231 -0.13 -40.22 4.42
C THR A 231 -0.17 -41.70 4.74
N ALA A 232 0.97 -42.38 4.59
CA ALA A 232 1.11 -43.73 5.12
C ALA A 232 1.10 -43.71 6.67
N SER A 233 1.04 -44.89 7.29
CA SER A 233 1.12 -45.04 8.76
C SER A 233 2.47 -44.60 9.34
N THR A 234 3.52 -44.53 8.51
CA THR A 234 4.77 -43.84 8.84
C THR A 234 4.97 -42.72 7.85
N ARG A 235 5.16 -41.49 8.33
CA ARG A 235 5.20 -40.28 7.49
C ARG A 235 6.34 -39.34 7.87
N ILE A 236 6.71 -38.47 6.93
CA ILE A 236 7.45 -37.25 7.23
C ILE A 236 6.43 -36.26 7.81
N LEU A 237 6.57 -35.95 9.10
CA LEU A 237 5.62 -35.10 9.81
C LEU A 237 5.95 -33.61 9.60
N ASP A 238 7.21 -33.24 9.81
CA ASP A 238 7.66 -31.84 9.78
C ASP A 238 9.17 -31.78 9.52
N PHE A 239 9.66 -30.63 9.10
CA PHE A 239 11.09 -30.36 9.02
C PHE A 239 11.38 -28.86 9.15
N PHE A 240 12.57 -28.53 9.65
CA PHE A 240 13.09 -27.16 9.65
C PHE A 240 14.47 -27.13 9.02
N ALA A 241 14.57 -26.52 7.85
CA ALA A 241 15.80 -26.33 7.12
C ALA A 241 16.47 -25.00 7.51
N HIS A 242 17.78 -25.05 7.72
CA HIS A 242 18.65 -23.91 8.01
C HIS A 242 19.74 -23.79 6.92
N PRO A 243 19.44 -23.19 5.76
CA PRO A 243 20.42 -22.91 4.73
C PRO A 243 21.22 -21.61 5.04
N ASP A 244 22.05 -21.64 6.08
CA ASP A 244 22.85 -20.47 6.51
C ASP A 244 24.15 -20.34 5.70
N LEU A 245 24.92 -19.28 5.95
CA LEU A 245 26.25 -19.03 5.40
C LEU A 245 27.30 -18.97 6.52
N ASP A 246 28.54 -19.33 6.16
CA ASP A 246 29.70 -19.13 7.02
C ASP A 246 29.98 -17.64 7.28
N ALA A 247 30.89 -17.35 8.22
CA ALA A 247 31.22 -15.97 8.61
C ALA A 247 31.85 -15.14 7.47
N SER A 248 32.37 -15.79 6.42
CA SER A 248 32.92 -15.15 5.22
C SER A 248 31.87 -14.96 4.11
N TYR A 249 30.64 -15.42 4.35
CA TYR A 249 29.56 -15.46 3.36
C TYR A 249 29.96 -16.20 2.09
N LYS A 250 30.80 -17.23 2.19
CA LYS A 250 31.29 -17.97 1.02
C LYS A 250 30.67 -19.34 0.90
N ASN A 251 30.71 -20.15 1.96
CA ASN A 251 30.14 -21.50 1.95
C ASN A 251 28.80 -21.53 2.68
N GLY A 252 27.92 -22.42 2.22
CA GLY A 252 26.65 -22.72 2.87
C GLY A 252 26.86 -23.66 4.04
N LEU A 253 26.32 -23.30 5.20
CA LEU A 253 26.24 -24.15 6.39
C LEU A 253 24.80 -24.66 6.49
N PHE A 254 24.58 -25.88 5.99
CA PHE A 254 23.26 -26.48 5.98
C PHE A 254 23.04 -27.34 7.21
N SER A 255 21.88 -27.18 7.83
CA SER A 255 21.34 -28.17 8.76
C SER A 255 19.83 -28.30 8.64
N SER A 256 19.28 -29.42 9.11
CA SER A 256 17.84 -29.64 9.15
C SER A 256 17.43 -30.65 10.21
N ASP A 257 16.38 -30.34 10.99
CA ASP A 257 15.65 -31.36 11.74
C ASP A 257 14.52 -31.92 10.88
N VAL A 258 14.42 -33.25 10.79
CA VAL A 258 13.33 -33.96 10.10
C VAL A 258 12.62 -34.85 11.10
N LYS A 259 11.32 -34.64 11.29
CA LYS A 259 10.48 -35.40 12.21
C LYS A 259 9.72 -36.49 11.47
N ILE A 260 9.83 -37.72 11.94
CA ILE A 260 9.13 -38.89 11.40
C ILE A 260 8.14 -39.37 12.43
N GLN A 261 6.88 -39.55 12.03
CA GLN A 261 5.83 -40.07 12.89
C GLN A 261 5.44 -41.48 12.47
N ASN A 262 5.29 -42.37 13.46
CA ASN A 262 4.76 -43.72 13.28
C ASN A 262 3.42 -43.85 14.00
N TYR A 263 2.31 -43.94 13.25
CA TYR A 263 0.97 -44.21 13.78
C TYR A 263 0.69 -45.71 13.96
N GLY A 264 1.63 -46.58 13.58
CA GLY A 264 1.48 -48.03 13.71
C GLY A 264 1.58 -48.51 15.16
N SER A 265 1.07 -49.72 15.40
CA SER A 265 1.13 -50.40 16.71
C SER A 265 2.47 -51.11 16.97
N SER A 266 3.37 -51.14 15.99
CA SER A 266 4.69 -51.78 16.09
C SER A 266 5.79 -50.80 15.72
N ALA A 267 7.00 -51.03 16.26
CA ALA A 267 8.18 -50.28 15.86
C ALA A 267 8.53 -50.57 14.40
N VAL A 268 8.97 -49.54 13.68
CA VAL A 268 9.34 -49.63 12.26
C VAL A 268 10.74 -49.10 12.05
N THR A 269 11.53 -49.78 11.23
CA THR A 269 12.87 -49.31 10.86
C THR A 269 12.82 -48.71 9.46
N GLN A 270 13.18 -47.42 9.37
CA GLN A 270 13.05 -46.61 8.18
C GLN A 270 14.38 -45.93 7.84
N THR A 271 14.55 -45.57 6.57
CA THR A 271 15.67 -44.77 6.08
C THR A 271 15.15 -43.43 5.57
N VAL A 272 15.71 -42.32 6.07
CA VAL A 272 15.43 -40.97 5.59
C VAL A 272 16.62 -40.46 4.82
N GLU A 273 16.40 -40.15 3.55
CA GLU A 273 17.38 -39.55 2.65
C GLU A 273 17.02 -38.08 2.41
N LEU A 274 17.96 -37.18 2.71
CA LEU A 274 17.84 -35.74 2.47
C LEU A 274 18.84 -35.34 1.39
N THR A 275 18.35 -34.72 0.33
CA THR A 275 19.16 -34.24 -0.81
C THR A 275 18.87 -32.77 -1.10
N ILE A 276 19.91 -31.97 -1.37
CA ILE A 276 19.76 -30.61 -1.91
C ILE A 276 20.19 -30.63 -3.36
N VAL A 277 19.32 -30.16 -4.25
CA VAL A 277 19.51 -30.13 -5.70
C VAL A 277 19.52 -28.68 -6.17
N ASP A 278 20.51 -28.30 -6.97
CA ASP A 278 20.55 -26.97 -7.58
C ASP A 278 19.61 -26.85 -8.79
N LYS A 279 19.51 -25.64 -9.33
CA LYS A 279 18.66 -25.35 -10.51
C LYS A 279 19.03 -26.14 -11.76
N ALA A 280 20.29 -26.60 -11.88
CA ALA A 280 20.77 -27.42 -12.99
C ALA A 280 20.53 -28.93 -12.78
N GLY A 281 19.95 -29.33 -11.63
CA GLY A 281 19.68 -30.73 -11.30
C GLY A 281 20.85 -31.45 -10.61
N LYS A 282 21.93 -30.74 -10.27
CA LYS A 282 23.08 -31.33 -9.57
C LYS A 282 22.79 -31.45 -8.08
N LYS A 283 23.04 -32.63 -7.53
CA LYS A 283 23.00 -32.87 -6.07
C LYS A 283 24.22 -32.21 -5.42
N VAL A 284 23.99 -31.15 -4.65
CA VAL A 284 25.05 -30.39 -3.96
C VAL A 284 25.24 -30.84 -2.51
N PHE A 285 24.26 -31.55 -1.94
CA PHE A 285 24.33 -32.19 -0.63
C PHE A 285 23.45 -33.45 -0.63
N THR A 286 23.90 -34.52 0.03
CA THR A 286 23.11 -35.74 0.23
C THR A 286 23.55 -36.43 1.52
N GLN A 287 22.59 -36.79 2.37
CA GLN A 287 22.83 -37.57 3.57
C GLN A 287 21.65 -38.53 3.80
N SER A 288 21.95 -39.75 4.25
CA SER A 288 20.94 -40.76 4.56
C SER A 288 21.12 -41.25 5.99
N LYS A 289 20.03 -41.40 6.73
CA LYS A 289 20.02 -41.89 8.12
C LYS A 289 18.95 -42.96 8.30
N LYS A 290 19.32 -44.04 8.98
CA LYS A 290 18.42 -45.13 9.37
C LYS A 290 18.01 -44.94 10.83
N ALA A 291 16.72 -45.11 11.13
CA ALA A 291 16.17 -44.99 12.46
C ALA A 291 15.05 -46.00 12.71
N THR A 292 14.93 -46.46 13.95
CA THR A 292 13.84 -47.33 14.40
C THR A 292 12.86 -46.50 15.22
N ILE A 293 11.71 -46.19 14.63
CA ILE A 293 10.67 -45.37 15.24
C ILE A 293 9.72 -46.26 16.03
N ALA A 294 9.56 -45.98 17.31
CA ALA A 294 8.63 -46.69 18.20
C ALA A 294 7.16 -46.49 17.75
N PRO A 295 6.23 -47.37 18.16
CA PRO A 295 4.82 -47.22 17.84
C PRO A 295 4.21 -45.99 18.51
N ASN A 296 3.38 -45.25 17.77
CA ASN A 296 2.70 -44.02 18.23
C ASN A 296 3.64 -42.93 18.75
N THR A 297 4.88 -42.87 18.24
CA THR A 297 5.85 -41.84 18.60
C THR A 297 6.27 -40.98 17.40
N ILE A 298 6.96 -39.89 17.71
CA ILE A 298 7.65 -39.02 16.76
C ILE A 298 9.13 -39.07 17.10
N ASP A 299 9.97 -39.38 16.11
CA ASP A 299 11.43 -39.29 16.22
C ASP A 299 11.95 -38.12 15.37
N SER A 300 13.01 -37.48 15.85
CA SER A 300 13.68 -36.37 15.16
C SER A 300 15.07 -36.78 14.67
N LEU A 301 15.32 -36.59 13.37
CA LEU A 301 16.61 -36.87 12.74
C LEU A 301 17.30 -35.55 12.35
N TRP A 302 18.51 -35.35 12.86
CA TRP A 302 19.31 -34.16 12.58
C TRP A 302 20.23 -34.39 11.37
N PHE A 303 20.18 -33.54 10.35
CA PHE A 303 21.06 -33.55 9.18
C PHE A 303 21.93 -32.30 9.18
N GLN A 304 23.19 -32.41 8.77
CA GLN A 304 24.09 -31.26 8.69
C GLN A 304 25.25 -31.47 7.71
N GLY A 305 25.75 -30.38 7.15
CA GLY A 305 26.97 -30.37 6.34
C GLY A 305 27.22 -29.04 5.64
N THR A 306 28.23 -29.01 4.77
CA THR A 306 28.66 -27.80 4.07
C THR A 306 28.38 -27.92 2.58
N VAL A 307 27.85 -26.85 1.97
CA VAL A 307 27.76 -26.69 0.52
C VAL A 307 28.82 -25.67 0.10
N ALA A 308 29.75 -26.06 -0.76
CA ALA A 308 30.82 -25.17 -1.22
C ALA A 308 30.27 -24.12 -2.19
N SER A 309 30.52 -22.84 -1.90
CA SER A 309 30.15 -21.70 -2.76
C SER A 309 28.72 -21.77 -3.34
N PRO A 310 27.66 -21.91 -2.53
CA PRO A 310 26.31 -21.93 -3.05
C PRO A 310 25.95 -20.59 -3.68
N LEU A 311 25.08 -20.61 -4.68
CA LEU A 311 24.39 -19.42 -5.13
C LEU A 311 23.51 -18.91 -3.98
N GLN A 312 23.60 -17.63 -3.67
CA GLN A 312 22.96 -17.04 -2.50
C GLN A 312 21.62 -16.41 -2.87
N TRP A 313 20.64 -16.59 -1.99
CA TRP A 313 19.33 -15.98 -2.15
C TRP A 313 19.33 -14.55 -1.64
N THR A 314 18.84 -13.61 -2.45
CA THR A 314 18.53 -12.22 -2.10
C THR A 314 17.31 -11.75 -2.90
N ALA A 315 16.75 -10.58 -2.59
CA ALA A 315 15.69 -9.98 -3.41
C ALA A 315 16.15 -9.58 -4.83
N GLU A 316 17.46 -9.42 -5.04
CA GLU A 316 18.07 -9.09 -6.34
C GLU A 316 18.41 -10.35 -7.15
N THR A 317 18.84 -11.41 -6.46
CA THR A 317 19.27 -12.70 -7.01
C THR A 317 18.57 -13.84 -6.26
N PRO A 318 17.31 -14.18 -6.57
CA PRO A 318 16.52 -15.15 -5.81
C PRO A 318 16.88 -16.60 -6.14
N GLU A 319 18.13 -16.97 -5.86
CA GLU A 319 18.65 -18.30 -6.17
C GLU A 319 18.09 -19.35 -5.19
N LEU A 320 17.41 -20.36 -5.73
CA LEU A 320 16.73 -21.40 -4.97
C LEU A 320 17.26 -22.79 -5.30
N TYR A 321 17.32 -23.62 -4.26
CA TYR A 321 17.64 -25.04 -4.32
C TYR A 321 16.41 -25.86 -3.93
N ASN A 322 16.32 -27.07 -4.44
CA ASN A 322 15.28 -28.01 -4.06
C ASN A 322 15.78 -28.92 -2.94
N LEU A 323 15.20 -28.80 -1.75
CA LEU A 323 15.38 -29.74 -0.65
C LEU A 323 14.41 -30.91 -0.86
N LEU A 324 14.94 -32.10 -1.07
CA LEU A 324 14.17 -33.34 -1.21
C LEU A 324 14.37 -34.22 0.03
N ILE A 325 13.28 -34.67 0.63
CA ILE A 325 13.28 -35.60 1.76
C ILE A 325 12.52 -36.86 1.34
N VAL A 326 13.16 -38.01 1.42
CA VAL A 326 12.59 -39.30 1.00
C VAL A 326 12.64 -40.29 2.15
N LEU A 327 11.48 -40.77 2.57
CA LEU A 327 11.30 -41.83 3.55
C LEU A 327 11.17 -43.17 2.83
N LYS A 328 12.03 -44.12 3.19
CA LYS A 328 12.11 -45.46 2.60
C LYS A 328 11.97 -46.54 3.67
N ASP A 329 11.30 -47.63 3.33
CA ASP A 329 11.19 -48.82 4.17
C ASP A 329 12.51 -49.60 4.29
N LYS A 330 12.47 -50.69 5.07
CA LYS A 330 13.61 -51.58 5.28
C LYS A 330 14.12 -52.23 3.99
N ASP A 331 13.30 -52.30 2.96
CA ASP A 331 13.59 -52.89 1.64
C ASP A 331 13.92 -51.79 0.60
N ASN A 332 14.18 -50.55 1.05
CA ASN A 332 14.48 -49.36 0.25
C ASN A 332 13.36 -48.88 -0.67
N LYS A 333 12.12 -49.34 -0.48
CA LYS A 333 10.97 -48.83 -1.22
C LYS A 333 10.54 -47.49 -0.63
N VAL A 334 10.23 -46.53 -1.50
CA VAL A 334 9.73 -45.21 -1.08
C VAL A 334 8.35 -45.37 -0.44
N ILE A 335 8.22 -44.88 0.78
CA ILE A 335 6.94 -44.75 1.49
C ILE A 335 6.33 -43.39 1.16
N GLU A 336 7.16 -42.35 1.27
CA GLU A 336 6.76 -40.95 1.13
C GLU A 336 7.96 -40.11 0.73
N ALA A 337 7.73 -39.11 -0.11
CA ALA A 337 8.70 -38.05 -0.39
C ALA A 337 8.02 -36.69 -0.20
N THR A 338 8.79 -35.68 0.17
CA THR A 338 8.35 -34.28 0.14
C THR A 338 9.48 -33.35 -0.28
N SER A 339 9.14 -32.10 -0.57
CA SER A 339 10.11 -31.11 -1.01
C SER A 339 9.80 -29.71 -0.52
N HIS A 340 10.83 -28.86 -0.52
CA HIS A 340 10.71 -27.43 -0.29
C HIS A 340 11.80 -26.68 -1.05
N ARG A 341 11.50 -25.48 -1.55
CA ARG A 341 12.52 -24.62 -2.15
C ARG A 341 13.21 -23.82 -1.04
N ILE A 342 14.52 -23.95 -0.91
CA ILE A 342 15.33 -23.26 0.09
C ILE A 342 16.34 -22.32 -0.58
N GLY A 343 16.71 -21.24 0.09
CA GLY A 343 17.70 -20.27 -0.40
C GLY A 343 18.81 -20.07 0.63
N PHE A 344 20.07 -20.18 0.22
CA PHE A 344 21.19 -19.92 1.12
C PHE A 344 21.32 -18.42 1.40
N ARG A 345 21.06 -18.02 2.64
CA ARG A 345 21.17 -16.61 3.06
C ARG A 345 21.38 -16.46 4.56
N LYS A 346 21.95 -15.33 4.95
CA LYS A 346 22.17 -14.95 6.35
C LYS A 346 21.56 -13.58 6.62
N VAL A 347 20.72 -13.50 7.66
CA VAL A 347 20.16 -12.25 8.19
C VAL A 347 20.80 -12.03 9.55
N GLU A 348 21.32 -10.84 9.79
CA GLU A 348 21.99 -10.53 11.06
C GLU A 348 21.88 -9.06 11.41
N ILE A 349 21.89 -8.75 12.71
CA ILE A 349 21.99 -7.38 13.20
C ILE A 349 23.42 -7.15 13.68
N LYS A 350 24.11 -6.18 13.08
CA LYS A 350 25.46 -5.73 13.44
C LYS A 350 25.47 -4.21 13.56
N ASP A 351 26.08 -3.69 14.61
CA ASP A 351 26.23 -2.24 14.85
C ASP A 351 24.92 -1.44 14.74
N GLY A 352 23.80 -2.05 15.15
CA GLY A 352 22.47 -1.46 15.06
C GLY A 352 21.92 -1.37 13.63
N GLN A 353 22.31 -2.28 12.74
CA GLN A 353 21.85 -2.37 11.36
C GLN A 353 21.59 -3.83 10.96
N VAL A 354 20.57 -4.07 10.12
CA VAL A 354 20.31 -5.36 9.49
C VAL A 354 21.21 -5.53 8.27
N PHE A 355 21.87 -6.67 8.18
CA PHE A 355 22.65 -7.13 7.04
C PHE A 355 22.02 -8.38 6.43
N ILE A 356 22.04 -8.44 5.09
CA ILE A 356 21.74 -9.64 4.32
C ILE A 356 23.04 -10.05 3.63
N ASN A 357 23.51 -11.28 3.89
CA ASN A 357 24.74 -11.82 3.31
C ASN A 357 25.93 -10.85 3.43
N GLY A 358 26.07 -10.19 4.59
CA GLY A 358 27.15 -9.24 4.86
C GLY A 358 27.01 -7.85 4.21
N LYS A 359 25.85 -7.51 3.63
CA LYS A 359 25.56 -6.18 3.07
C LYS A 359 24.43 -5.45 3.80
N LYS A 360 24.61 -4.16 4.10
CA LYS A 360 23.54 -3.27 4.58
C LYS A 360 22.51 -3.09 3.46
N VAL A 361 21.25 -3.45 3.73
CA VAL A 361 20.13 -3.32 2.79
C VAL A 361 19.20 -2.19 3.24
N TYR A 362 18.66 -1.43 2.29
CA TYR A 362 17.51 -0.55 2.54
C TYR A 362 16.23 -1.31 2.17
N PHE A 363 15.26 -1.33 3.09
CA PHE A 363 13.94 -1.90 2.90
C PHE A 363 13.04 -0.86 2.23
N LYS A 364 12.83 -1.07 0.93
CA LYS A 364 11.96 -0.28 0.05
C LYS A 364 10.61 -0.98 0.03
N GLY A 365 9.89 -0.85 1.13
CA GLY A 365 8.75 -1.72 1.46
C GLY A 365 7.38 -1.11 1.22
N VAL A 366 6.36 -1.96 1.24
CA VAL A 366 4.93 -1.63 1.30
C VAL A 366 4.16 -2.64 2.19
N ASN A 367 3.10 -2.20 2.84
CA ASN A 367 2.14 -3.04 3.57
C ASN A 367 1.11 -3.64 2.59
N LEU A 368 0.76 -4.92 2.75
CA LEU A 368 -0.14 -5.63 1.85
C LEU A 368 -1.19 -6.44 2.61
N HIS A 369 -2.46 -6.02 2.48
CA HIS A 369 -3.64 -6.83 2.79
C HIS A 369 -3.99 -7.83 1.65
N GLU A 370 -4.66 -8.92 2.02
CA GLU A 370 -5.33 -9.79 1.03
C GLU A 370 -6.56 -9.10 0.45
N PHE A 371 -6.43 -8.54 -0.75
CA PHE A 371 -7.52 -7.85 -1.43
C PHE A 371 -7.66 -8.25 -2.89
N ASN A 372 -8.90 -8.49 -3.30
CA ASN A 372 -9.33 -8.66 -4.68
C ASN A 372 -10.64 -7.88 -4.88
N THR A 373 -10.61 -6.89 -5.77
CA THR A 373 -11.77 -6.03 -6.03
C THR A 373 -13.04 -6.76 -6.48
N ASN A 374 -12.94 -8.00 -6.98
CA ASN A 374 -14.09 -8.75 -7.48
C ASN A 374 -14.60 -9.80 -6.49
N THR A 375 -13.73 -10.32 -5.62
CA THR A 375 -14.01 -11.51 -4.79
C THR A 375 -13.75 -11.30 -3.30
N GLY A 376 -13.52 -10.05 -2.87
CA GLY A 376 -13.27 -9.71 -1.47
C GLY A 376 -11.84 -10.08 -1.07
N GLN A 377 -11.70 -11.02 -0.15
CA GLN A 377 -10.40 -11.48 0.36
C GLN A 377 -9.95 -12.82 -0.27
N VAL A 378 -10.63 -13.27 -1.34
CA VAL A 378 -10.18 -14.44 -2.12
C VAL A 378 -9.17 -13.99 -3.17
N VAL A 379 -7.89 -14.06 -2.82
CA VAL A 379 -6.78 -13.65 -3.69
C VAL A 379 -6.21 -14.86 -4.42
N ASP A 380 -6.11 -14.77 -5.75
CA ASP A 380 -5.56 -15.81 -6.62
C ASP A 380 -4.14 -15.50 -7.12
N SER A 381 -3.56 -16.44 -7.86
CA SER A 381 -2.21 -16.30 -8.40
C SER A 381 -2.07 -15.18 -9.43
N VAL A 382 -3.15 -14.81 -10.13
CA VAL A 382 -3.13 -13.73 -11.13
C VAL A 382 -2.93 -12.40 -10.43
N VAL A 383 -3.71 -12.13 -9.39
CA VAL A 383 -3.58 -10.93 -8.55
C VAL A 383 -2.20 -10.87 -7.90
N MET A 384 -1.73 -11.98 -7.31
CA MET A 384 -0.40 -12.05 -6.66
C MET A 384 0.74 -11.77 -7.64
N LEU A 385 0.72 -12.40 -8.83
CA LEU A 385 1.77 -12.19 -9.84
C LEU A 385 1.76 -10.77 -10.40
N ARG A 386 0.56 -10.17 -10.55
CA ARG A 386 0.45 -8.77 -10.95
C ARG A 386 1.01 -7.83 -9.87
N ASN A 387 0.80 -8.12 -8.59
CA ASN A 387 1.45 -7.36 -7.51
C ASN A 387 2.97 -7.45 -7.59
N ILE A 388 3.51 -8.65 -7.77
CA ILE A 388 4.96 -8.83 -7.89
C ILE A 388 5.53 -8.10 -9.12
N GLN A 389 4.82 -8.13 -10.24
CA GLN A 389 5.20 -7.33 -11.41
C GLN A 389 5.29 -5.84 -11.05
N LEU A 390 4.23 -5.29 -10.45
CA LEU A 390 4.18 -3.88 -10.06
C LEU A 390 5.25 -3.52 -9.03
N PHE A 391 5.56 -4.40 -8.07
CA PHE A 391 6.67 -4.20 -7.14
C PHE A 391 8.00 -4.02 -7.88
N LYS A 392 8.27 -4.86 -8.89
CA LYS A 392 9.47 -4.74 -9.72
C LYS A 392 9.46 -3.47 -10.56
N GLU A 393 8.31 -3.06 -11.08
CA GLU A 393 8.17 -1.80 -11.84
C GLU A 393 8.45 -0.57 -10.96
N LEU A 394 8.08 -0.62 -9.68
CA LEU A 394 8.17 0.47 -8.70
C LEU A 394 9.42 0.41 -7.81
N ASN A 395 10.37 -0.49 -8.12
CA ASN A 395 11.60 -0.69 -7.34
C ASN A 395 11.38 -1.12 -5.86
N ILE A 396 10.22 -1.71 -5.55
CA ILE A 396 9.90 -2.29 -4.24
C ILE A 396 10.67 -3.60 -4.06
N ASN A 397 11.29 -3.80 -2.90
CA ASN A 397 12.06 -5.00 -2.58
C ASN A 397 11.55 -5.77 -1.35
N ALA A 398 10.59 -5.22 -0.61
CA ALA A 398 10.07 -5.82 0.61
C ALA A 398 8.56 -5.63 0.75
N VAL A 399 7.90 -6.57 1.42
CA VAL A 399 6.48 -6.50 1.77
C VAL A 399 6.29 -6.90 3.23
N ARG A 400 5.45 -6.17 3.96
CA ARG A 400 4.92 -6.57 5.26
C ARG A 400 3.52 -7.15 5.06
N THR A 401 3.26 -8.33 5.62
CA THR A 401 1.97 -9.01 5.50
C THR A 401 0.95 -8.44 6.49
N SER A 402 0.48 -7.21 6.24
CA SER A 402 -0.44 -6.50 7.13
C SER A 402 -1.82 -7.18 7.19
N HIS A 403 -2.33 -7.58 8.36
CA HIS A 403 -1.60 -7.83 9.62
C HIS A 403 -1.81 -9.26 10.07
N TYR A 404 -1.41 -10.19 9.20
CA TYR A 404 -1.64 -11.61 9.32
C TYR A 404 -0.84 -12.43 8.30
N PRO A 405 -0.65 -13.75 8.53
CA PRO A 405 -0.04 -14.61 7.55
C PRO A 405 -0.87 -14.66 6.26
N GLN A 406 -0.22 -14.45 5.12
CA GLN A 406 -0.81 -14.59 3.79
C GLN A 406 -1.05 -16.07 3.44
N GLN A 407 -1.65 -16.36 2.29
CA GLN A 407 -1.74 -17.73 1.75
C GLN A 407 -0.35 -18.34 1.48
N PRO A 408 -0.13 -19.66 1.67
CA PRO A 408 1.17 -20.29 1.42
C PRO A 408 1.76 -20.08 0.02
N LEU A 409 0.91 -19.88 -1.00
CA LEU A 409 1.35 -19.55 -2.34
C LEU A 409 2.14 -18.23 -2.40
N TRP A 410 1.75 -17.23 -1.60
CA TRP A 410 2.41 -15.91 -1.58
C TRP A 410 3.92 -16.03 -1.28
N TYR A 411 4.28 -16.81 -0.26
CA TYR A 411 5.66 -17.03 0.15
C TYR A 411 6.46 -17.79 -0.91
N LYS A 412 5.84 -18.80 -1.55
CA LYS A 412 6.47 -19.51 -2.70
C LYS A 412 6.79 -18.56 -3.86
N LEU A 413 5.93 -17.58 -4.11
CA LEU A 413 6.14 -16.58 -5.16
C LEU A 413 7.20 -15.55 -4.74
N CYS A 414 7.19 -15.09 -3.49
CA CYS A 414 8.20 -14.16 -2.97
C CYS A 414 9.60 -14.78 -2.94
N ASP A 415 9.72 -16.06 -2.59
CA ASP A 415 10.96 -16.82 -2.71
C ASP A 415 11.45 -16.84 -4.17
N GLU A 416 10.56 -17.12 -5.12
CA GLU A 416 10.90 -17.29 -6.54
C GLU A 416 11.28 -15.98 -7.24
N TYR A 417 10.61 -14.88 -6.89
CA TYR A 417 10.82 -13.59 -7.55
C TYR A 417 11.65 -12.60 -6.74
N GLY A 418 12.09 -12.98 -5.54
CA GLY A 418 12.97 -12.17 -4.71
C GLY A 418 12.25 -10.96 -4.13
N ILE A 419 11.42 -11.18 -3.13
CA ILE A 419 10.80 -10.14 -2.30
C ILE A 419 11.09 -10.50 -0.84
N TYR A 420 11.64 -9.56 -0.08
CA TYR A 420 11.81 -9.73 1.36
C TYR A 420 10.47 -9.63 2.08
N LEU A 421 10.22 -10.48 3.07
CA LEU A 421 8.98 -10.49 3.82
C LEU A 421 9.21 -10.20 5.30
N VAL A 422 8.39 -9.30 5.83
CA VAL A 422 8.02 -9.27 7.24
C VAL A 422 6.75 -10.09 7.36
N ASP A 423 6.87 -11.26 7.98
CA ASP A 423 5.74 -12.14 8.15
C ASP A 423 5.11 -11.90 9.53
N GLU A 424 3.84 -11.50 9.53
CA GLU A 424 3.16 -10.98 10.71
C GLU A 424 2.10 -11.92 11.25
N THR A 425 2.08 -12.05 12.58
CA THR A 425 1.09 -12.82 13.30
C THR A 425 -0.29 -12.18 13.13
N ASN A 426 -1.33 -13.00 12.90
CA ASN A 426 -2.72 -12.53 12.86
C ASN A 426 -3.18 -12.12 14.25
N LEU A 427 -2.83 -10.91 14.68
CA LEU A 427 -3.04 -10.46 16.04
C LEU A 427 -3.10 -8.92 16.09
N GLU A 428 -4.32 -8.41 16.21
CA GLU A 428 -4.60 -6.99 16.41
C GLU A 428 -5.82 -6.82 17.31
N SER A 429 -5.70 -5.98 18.35
CA SER A 429 -6.77 -5.73 19.33
C SER A 429 -6.98 -4.23 19.57
N HIS A 430 -6.84 -3.45 18.50
CA HIS A 430 -6.82 -1.98 18.51
C HIS A 430 -8.04 -1.39 19.24
N GLY A 431 -9.23 -1.90 19.00
CA GLY A 431 -10.49 -1.48 19.61
C GLY A 431 -10.60 -1.74 21.12
N LEU A 432 -9.66 -2.47 21.72
CA LEU A 432 -9.53 -2.59 23.19
C LEU A 432 -8.62 -1.52 23.81
N GLY A 433 -7.95 -0.71 22.97
CA GLY A 433 -6.98 0.27 23.39
C GLY A 433 -5.68 -0.34 23.96
N TYR A 434 -4.80 0.55 24.42
CA TYR A 434 -3.49 0.19 24.96
C TYR A 434 -3.48 0.33 26.48
N GLY A 435 -2.88 -0.64 27.18
CA GLY A 435 -2.80 -0.61 28.64
C GLY A 435 -3.12 -1.95 29.31
N PRO A 436 -3.34 -1.92 30.65
CA PRO A 436 -3.51 -3.14 31.46
C PRO A 436 -4.81 -3.89 31.17
N ASP A 437 -5.86 -3.20 30.70
CA ASP A 437 -7.17 -3.79 30.43
C ASP A 437 -7.28 -4.44 29.05
N ASN A 438 -6.22 -4.39 28.24
CA ASN A 438 -6.13 -5.12 26.98
C ASN A 438 -5.94 -6.63 27.28
N VAL A 439 -6.62 -7.48 26.51
CA VAL A 439 -6.60 -8.95 26.66
C VAL A 439 -5.20 -9.58 26.56
N SER A 440 -4.21 -8.88 25.98
CA SER A 440 -2.81 -9.31 25.99
C SER A 440 -2.19 -9.43 27.40
N ASN A 441 -2.86 -8.94 28.44
CA ASN A 441 -2.50 -9.13 29.85
C ASN A 441 -3.29 -10.22 30.58
N PHE A 442 -4.35 -10.75 29.97
CA PHE A 442 -5.27 -11.66 30.65
C PHE A 442 -4.82 -13.12 30.51
N PRO A 443 -4.70 -13.89 31.62
CA PRO A 443 -4.21 -15.26 31.58
C PRO A 443 -5.00 -16.18 30.64
N GLU A 444 -6.32 -16.04 30.60
CA GLU A 444 -7.22 -16.85 29.78
C GLU A 444 -7.05 -16.62 28.26
N TRP A 445 -6.37 -15.54 27.84
CA TRP A 445 -6.04 -15.27 26.44
C TRP A 445 -4.60 -15.63 26.06
N GLN A 446 -3.76 -16.02 27.02
CA GLN A 446 -2.32 -16.18 26.81
C GLN A 446 -2.00 -17.27 25.77
N GLU A 447 -2.70 -18.42 25.83
CA GLU A 447 -2.47 -19.51 24.88
C GLU A 447 -3.04 -19.20 23.49
N ALA A 448 -4.11 -18.41 23.38
CA ALA A 448 -4.63 -17.96 22.08
C ALA A 448 -3.64 -17.04 21.35
N HIS A 449 -2.98 -16.12 22.07
CA HIS A 449 -1.88 -15.31 21.52
C HIS A 449 -0.69 -16.18 21.09
N LEU A 450 -0.32 -17.15 21.92
CA LEU A 450 0.82 -18.02 21.67
C LEU A 450 0.57 -19.01 20.50
N ASP A 451 -0.66 -19.51 20.31
CA ASP A 451 -1.03 -20.35 19.17
C ASP A 451 -0.84 -19.59 17.85
N ARG A 452 -1.24 -18.31 17.79
CA ARG A 452 -1.14 -17.48 16.58
C ARG A 452 0.32 -17.34 16.10
N ILE A 453 1.28 -17.01 16.98
CA ILE A 453 2.70 -16.92 16.60
C ILE A 453 3.31 -18.31 16.30
N LYS A 454 2.91 -19.35 17.04
CA LYS A 454 3.35 -20.73 16.79
C LYS A 454 2.98 -21.18 15.39
N ARG A 455 1.73 -20.91 14.99
CA ARG A 455 1.21 -21.28 13.66
C ARG A 455 1.92 -20.55 12.53
N LEU A 456 2.13 -19.24 12.67
CA LEU A 456 2.92 -18.44 11.72
C LEU A 456 4.30 -19.05 11.50
N ILE A 457 5.11 -19.11 12.56
CA ILE A 457 6.52 -19.52 12.44
C ILE A 457 6.61 -20.98 11.98
N GLU A 458 5.85 -21.90 12.57
CA GLU A 458 5.97 -23.31 12.19
C GLU A 458 5.57 -23.58 10.74
N ARG A 459 4.59 -22.84 10.20
CA ARG A 459 4.15 -22.96 8.80
C ARG A 459 5.20 -22.44 7.82
N ASP A 460 5.83 -21.31 8.14
CA ASP A 460 6.61 -20.52 7.18
C ASP A 460 8.12 -20.49 7.41
N LYS A 461 8.62 -21.14 8.47
CA LYS A 461 10.03 -21.19 8.91
C LYS A 461 11.06 -21.50 7.81
N ASN A 462 10.66 -22.20 6.76
CA ASN A 462 11.54 -22.65 5.67
C ASN A 462 11.63 -21.68 4.47
N HIS A 463 10.81 -20.63 4.42
CA HIS A 463 10.83 -19.66 3.32
C HIS A 463 12.05 -18.73 3.40
N ALA A 464 12.77 -18.59 2.28
CA ALA A 464 13.96 -17.74 2.19
C ALA A 464 13.58 -16.24 2.24
N SER A 465 12.43 -15.91 1.66
CA SER A 465 11.85 -14.57 1.60
C SER A 465 11.52 -13.97 2.96
N VAL A 466 11.06 -14.77 3.91
CA VAL A 466 10.79 -14.30 5.27
C VAL A 466 12.10 -13.93 5.94
N ILE A 467 12.29 -12.65 6.24
CA ILE A 467 13.50 -12.13 6.90
C ILE A 467 13.23 -11.68 8.33
N PHE A 468 12.01 -11.23 8.64
CA PHE A 468 11.58 -10.81 9.98
C PHE A 468 10.29 -11.53 10.38
N TRP A 469 10.18 -11.83 11.67
CA TRP A 469 8.91 -12.20 12.30
C TRP A 469 8.31 -10.98 12.99
N SER A 470 7.02 -10.71 12.79
CA SER A 470 6.30 -9.68 13.53
C SER A 470 5.29 -10.31 14.50
N LEU A 471 5.28 -9.84 15.75
CA LEU A 471 4.43 -10.41 16.80
C LEU A 471 2.94 -10.05 16.64
N GLY A 472 2.61 -9.06 15.83
CA GLY A 472 1.26 -8.54 15.63
C GLY A 472 1.28 -7.03 15.37
N ASN A 473 0.10 -6.42 15.39
CA ASN A 473 -0.10 -4.98 15.15
C ASN A 473 -0.98 -4.40 16.26
N GLU A 474 -0.72 -3.16 16.69
CA GLU A 474 -1.65 -2.33 17.51
C GLU A 474 -2.48 -3.08 18.57
N ALA A 475 -1.81 -3.90 19.40
CA ALA A 475 -2.47 -4.84 20.31
C ALA A 475 -2.03 -4.70 21.79
N SER A 476 -1.53 -3.51 22.17
CA SER A 476 -0.89 -3.26 23.47
C SER A 476 0.38 -4.10 23.70
N ASN A 477 1.22 -3.76 24.68
CA ASN A 477 2.44 -4.53 24.96
C ASN A 477 2.33 -5.39 26.24
N GLY A 478 1.30 -6.23 26.32
CA GLY A 478 1.02 -7.08 27.49
C GLY A 478 1.94 -8.30 27.64
N LYS A 479 1.77 -9.04 28.75
CA LYS A 479 2.59 -10.23 29.10
C LYS A 479 2.63 -11.30 27.99
N ALA A 480 1.55 -11.43 27.22
CA ALA A 480 1.50 -12.35 26.08
C ALA A 480 2.63 -12.06 25.06
N PHE A 481 2.91 -10.80 24.74
CA PHE A 481 3.92 -10.43 23.73
C PHE A 481 5.35 -10.77 24.14
N PHE A 482 5.68 -10.66 25.43
CA PHE A 482 6.98 -11.13 25.93
C PHE A 482 7.11 -12.64 25.81
N THR A 483 6.04 -13.38 26.11
CA THR A 483 6.00 -14.84 25.97
C THR A 483 6.14 -15.27 24.51
N MET A 484 5.45 -14.57 23.60
CA MET A 484 5.55 -14.80 22.15
C MET A 484 6.97 -14.51 21.64
N TYR A 485 7.57 -13.39 22.05
CA TYR A 485 8.95 -13.05 21.69
C TYR A 485 9.93 -14.12 22.17
N ASP A 486 9.88 -14.50 23.44
CA ASP A 486 10.79 -15.49 24.01
C ASP A 486 10.66 -16.84 23.31
N TRP A 487 9.43 -17.25 22.98
CA TRP A 487 9.19 -18.45 22.19
C TRP A 487 9.75 -18.34 20.77
N ALA A 488 9.49 -17.24 20.07
CA ALA A 488 9.98 -17.01 18.71
C ALA A 488 11.51 -17.02 18.64
N LYS A 489 12.20 -16.32 19.57
CA LYS A 489 13.66 -16.29 19.65
C LYS A 489 14.26 -17.65 20.01
N ALA A 490 13.58 -18.43 20.85
CA ALA A 490 14.01 -19.80 21.17
C ALA A 490 13.83 -20.73 19.98
N ARG A 491 12.75 -20.56 19.20
CA ARG A 491 12.41 -21.43 18.07
C ARG A 491 13.24 -21.16 16.83
N ASP A 492 13.43 -19.89 16.45
CA ASP A 492 14.16 -19.48 15.26
C ASP A 492 15.14 -18.34 15.57
N LYS A 493 16.43 -18.69 15.59
CA LYS A 493 17.53 -17.74 15.80
C LYS A 493 18.01 -17.09 14.51
N SER A 494 17.54 -17.54 13.35
CA SER A 494 18.03 -17.08 12.04
C SER A 494 17.39 -15.78 11.55
N ARG A 495 16.38 -15.27 12.28
CA ARG A 495 15.60 -14.08 11.92
C ARG A 495 15.41 -13.14 13.12
N PRO A 496 15.49 -11.81 12.92
CA PRO A 496 15.02 -10.82 13.87
C PRO A 496 13.50 -10.91 14.11
N VAL A 497 13.07 -10.52 15.31
CA VAL A 497 11.67 -10.37 15.69
C VAL A 497 11.37 -8.89 15.90
N GLN A 498 10.27 -8.37 15.36
CA GLN A 498 9.83 -7.00 15.55
C GLN A 498 8.44 -6.91 16.20
N TYR A 499 8.21 -5.84 16.94
CA TYR A 499 6.89 -5.45 17.43
C TYR A 499 6.85 -3.96 17.73
N GLU A 500 5.89 -3.25 17.14
CA GLU A 500 5.89 -1.78 17.17
C GLU A 500 5.55 -1.23 18.56
N GLN A 501 4.58 -1.83 19.24
CA GLN A 501 4.11 -1.38 20.56
C GLN A 501 5.14 -1.62 21.68
N ALA A 502 6.26 -2.31 21.40
CA ALA A 502 7.42 -2.34 22.30
C ALA A 502 8.23 -1.02 22.28
N TYR A 503 8.02 -0.19 21.25
CA TYR A 503 8.71 1.07 21.00
C TYR A 503 10.24 0.91 21.08
N GLN A 504 10.94 1.97 21.49
CA GLN A 504 12.37 1.92 21.85
C GLN A 504 12.59 1.46 23.30
N ARG A 505 11.55 1.05 24.03
CA ARG A 505 11.59 0.89 25.49
C ARG A 505 11.82 -0.56 25.91
N ASP A 506 11.09 -1.49 25.30
CA ASP A 506 11.01 -2.86 25.79
C ASP A 506 11.93 -3.82 25.02
N ARG A 507 12.22 -4.97 25.65
CA ARG A 507 13.16 -5.98 25.14
C ARG A 507 12.58 -6.88 24.05
N ASN A 508 11.27 -6.90 23.89
CA ASN A 508 10.55 -7.83 23.02
C ASN A 508 10.47 -7.35 21.55
N THR A 509 11.50 -6.62 21.10
CA THR A 509 11.71 -6.27 19.70
C THR A 509 13.21 -6.08 19.42
N ASP A 510 13.68 -6.65 18.30
CA ASP A 510 15.05 -6.51 17.81
C ASP A 510 15.21 -5.25 16.92
N ILE A 511 14.10 -4.67 16.45
CA ILE A 511 14.03 -3.56 15.49
C ILE A 511 13.17 -2.43 16.06
N ILE A 512 13.66 -1.19 15.98
CA ILE A 512 12.85 0.00 16.24
C ILE A 512 11.96 0.20 15.01
N CYS A 513 10.67 -0.12 15.15
CA CYS A 513 9.74 -0.21 14.02
C CYS A 513 8.53 0.72 14.12
N HIS A 514 8.71 1.91 14.70
CA HIS A 514 7.67 2.94 14.86
C HIS A 514 6.77 3.10 13.63
N MET A 515 5.46 3.23 13.87
CA MET A 515 4.48 3.69 12.88
C MET A 515 4.43 5.22 12.88
N TYR A 516 4.45 5.82 11.68
CA TYR A 516 4.24 7.27 11.46
C TYR A 516 4.94 8.22 12.46
N PRO A 517 6.25 8.06 12.72
CA PRO A 517 6.97 8.96 13.62
C PRO A 517 6.85 10.41 13.14
N SER A 518 6.76 11.35 14.08
CA SER A 518 6.79 12.77 13.71
C SER A 518 8.10 13.12 13.01
N TRP A 519 8.06 14.13 12.13
CA TRP A 519 9.25 14.57 11.40
C TRP A 519 10.38 14.99 12.34
N GLU A 520 10.05 15.73 13.41
CA GLU A 520 11.02 16.17 14.43
C GLU A 520 11.64 14.98 15.16
N SER A 521 10.83 13.97 15.46
CA SER A 521 11.30 12.72 16.07
C SER A 521 12.29 11.99 15.15
N MET A 522 11.96 11.90 13.86
CA MET A 522 12.86 11.31 12.87
C MET A 522 14.17 12.08 12.72
N VAL A 523 14.12 13.40 12.57
CA VAL A 523 15.33 14.24 12.45
C VAL A 523 16.22 14.06 13.68
N ARG A 524 15.64 14.07 14.87
CA ARG A 524 16.36 13.85 16.14
C ARG A 524 17.00 12.46 16.19
N ASP A 525 16.29 11.42 15.77
CA ASP A 525 16.76 10.04 15.86
C ASP A 525 17.77 9.71 14.74
N ALA A 526 17.63 10.32 13.56
CA ALA A 526 18.55 10.16 12.43
C ALA A 526 19.97 10.64 12.77
N ALA A 527 20.08 11.69 13.59
CA ALA A 527 21.34 12.27 14.05
C ALA A 527 22.05 11.47 15.16
N LYS A 528 21.48 10.34 15.62
CA LYS A 528 21.99 9.53 16.73
C LYS A 528 22.40 8.12 16.27
N ASP A 529 23.27 7.48 17.05
CA ASP A 529 23.47 6.03 16.98
C ASP A 529 22.52 5.33 17.95
N LEU A 530 21.42 4.78 17.43
CA LEU A 530 20.33 4.18 18.19
C LEU A 530 20.63 2.76 18.70
N LYS A 531 21.77 2.18 18.29
CA LYS A 531 22.21 0.81 18.65
C LYS A 531 21.28 -0.33 18.21
N ARG A 532 20.13 -0.04 17.61
CA ARG A 532 19.20 -0.97 16.97
C ARG A 532 18.84 -0.46 15.58
N PRO A 533 18.53 -1.36 14.62
CA PRO A 533 17.99 -0.95 13.34
C PRO A 533 16.69 -0.16 13.51
N TYR A 534 16.52 0.89 12.72
CA TYR A 534 15.28 1.66 12.62
C TYR A 534 14.66 1.39 11.26
N ILE A 535 13.54 0.67 11.24
CA ILE A 535 12.81 0.30 10.02
C ILE A 535 11.32 0.50 10.31
N MET A 536 10.73 1.59 9.82
CA MET A 536 9.32 1.92 10.08
C MET A 536 8.42 0.80 9.55
N CYS A 537 7.59 0.18 10.41
CA CYS A 537 6.63 -0.80 9.92
C CYS A 537 5.49 -0.15 9.12
N GLU A 538 5.23 1.15 9.34
CA GLU A 538 4.36 1.99 8.50
C GLU A 538 4.87 3.43 8.44
N TYR A 539 4.89 4.02 7.23
CA TYR A 539 5.17 5.43 7.01
C TYR A 539 4.54 5.89 5.69
N ALA A 540 4.53 7.21 5.45
CA ALA A 540 4.04 7.80 4.20
C ALA A 540 2.62 7.33 3.84
N HIS A 541 1.64 7.69 4.68
CA HIS A 541 0.24 7.29 4.52
C HIS A 541 -0.36 7.79 3.20
N ALA A 542 -0.81 6.91 2.32
CA ALA A 542 -1.15 7.22 0.92
C ALA A 542 -2.64 7.50 0.67
N MET A 543 -3.39 7.95 1.69
CA MET A 543 -4.82 8.27 1.57
C MET A 543 -5.14 9.46 0.67
N GLY A 544 -5.98 9.22 -0.34
CA GLY A 544 -6.37 10.20 -1.34
C GLY A 544 -5.17 10.78 -2.10
N ASN A 545 -5.14 12.10 -2.28
CA ASN A 545 -3.99 12.83 -2.81
C ASN A 545 -2.96 13.10 -1.69
N SER A 546 -1.90 12.29 -1.62
CA SER A 546 -0.92 12.27 -0.51
C SER A 546 0.54 12.17 -0.98
N MET A 547 1.44 11.55 -0.20
CA MET A 547 2.85 11.28 -0.51
C MET A 547 3.72 12.55 -0.70
N GLY A 548 3.32 13.65 -0.06
CA GLY A 548 3.90 14.99 -0.11
C GLY A 548 5.26 15.20 0.53
N ASN A 549 6.01 14.18 0.94
CA ASN A 549 7.39 14.39 1.40
C ASN A 549 8.21 13.11 1.25
N PHE A 550 7.81 12.27 0.29
CA PHE A 550 8.38 10.94 0.16
C PHE A 550 9.89 10.98 -0.15
N GLN A 551 10.34 11.96 -0.94
CA GLN A 551 11.75 12.20 -1.17
C GLN A 551 12.48 12.60 0.13
N ASP A 552 11.90 13.47 0.95
CA ASP A 552 12.51 13.98 2.19
C ASP A 552 12.76 12.86 3.20
N TYR A 553 11.83 11.91 3.33
CA TYR A 553 12.03 10.70 4.12
C TYR A 553 13.31 9.98 3.74
N TRP A 554 13.52 9.72 2.45
CA TRP A 554 14.66 8.95 1.96
C TRP A 554 15.96 9.71 2.05
N ASP A 555 15.93 11.02 1.79
CA ASP A 555 17.09 11.87 1.97
C ASP A 555 17.55 11.83 3.44
N LEU A 556 16.62 11.99 4.39
CA LEU A 556 16.92 11.89 5.82
C LEU A 556 17.44 10.50 6.21
N MET A 557 16.72 9.43 5.84
CA MET A 557 17.10 8.06 6.20
C MET A 557 18.48 7.67 5.66
N ARG A 558 18.87 8.15 4.48
CA ARG A 558 20.19 7.90 3.90
C ARG A 558 21.33 8.61 4.62
N THR A 559 21.05 9.66 5.39
CA THR A 559 22.06 10.29 6.28
C THR A 559 22.26 9.54 7.60
N SER A 560 21.29 8.72 8.01
CA SER A 560 21.33 8.01 9.29
C SER A 560 22.13 6.71 9.22
N LYS A 561 22.84 6.41 10.32
CA LYS A 561 23.46 5.10 10.52
C LYS A 561 22.40 3.99 10.61
N ASN A 562 21.41 4.15 11.48
CA ASN A 562 20.49 3.06 11.86
C ASN A 562 19.22 2.97 11.02
N MET A 563 18.80 4.05 10.36
CA MET A 563 17.60 4.02 9.52
C MET A 563 17.85 3.22 8.23
N GLN A 564 16.98 2.26 7.95
CA GLN A 564 17.10 1.34 6.82
C GLN A 564 15.83 1.28 5.98
N GLY A 565 15.04 2.35 5.95
CA GLY A 565 13.79 2.40 5.18
C GLY A 565 12.58 2.06 6.01
N GLY A 566 11.58 1.48 5.37
CA GLY A 566 10.29 1.13 5.98
C GLY A 566 9.28 0.65 4.96
N PHE A 567 8.02 0.50 5.39
CA PHE A 567 6.93 0.00 4.57
C PHE A 567 5.84 1.06 4.41
N ILE A 568 5.58 1.47 3.16
CA ILE A 568 4.52 2.43 2.85
C ILE A 568 3.17 1.88 3.33
N TRP A 569 2.31 2.73 3.91
CA TRP A 569 0.91 2.41 4.15
C TRP A 569 0.02 3.08 3.10
N GLU A 570 -0.63 2.33 2.21
CA GLU A 570 -0.45 0.90 1.95
C GLU A 570 -0.48 0.57 0.45
N TRP A 571 -0.57 -0.71 0.09
CA TRP A 571 -0.52 -1.13 -1.32
C TRP A 571 -1.80 -0.76 -2.07
N TYR A 572 -2.97 -1.20 -1.60
CA TYR A 572 -4.24 -1.04 -2.30
C TYR A 572 -5.08 0.08 -1.71
N ASN A 573 -5.85 0.75 -2.56
CA ASN A 573 -7.13 1.27 -2.11
C ASN A 573 -8.12 0.11 -2.08
N HIS A 574 -8.73 -0.14 -0.93
CA HIS A 574 -9.65 -1.26 -0.71
C HIS A 574 -11.08 -0.91 -1.12
N GLY A 575 -11.25 -0.44 -2.36
CA GLY A 575 -12.53 -0.03 -2.93
C GLY A 575 -13.20 -1.12 -3.78
N TYR A 576 -14.51 -1.29 -3.67
CA TYR A 576 -15.25 -2.24 -4.50
C TYR A 576 -16.06 -1.55 -5.59
N LYS A 577 -15.91 -1.99 -6.83
CA LYS A 577 -16.63 -1.36 -7.95
C LYS A 577 -18.14 -1.60 -7.85
N THR A 578 -18.93 -0.54 -7.95
CA THR A 578 -20.40 -0.60 -7.95
C THR A 578 -20.97 0.52 -8.82
N LYS A 579 -22.29 0.68 -8.83
CA LYS A 579 -23.01 1.71 -9.59
C LYS A 579 -23.95 2.52 -8.71
N ASP A 580 -24.13 3.78 -9.05
CA ASP A 580 -25.15 4.65 -8.46
C ASP A 580 -26.55 4.40 -9.04
N GLU A 581 -27.55 5.18 -8.61
CA GLU A 581 -28.94 5.05 -9.06
C GLU A 581 -29.13 5.37 -10.56
N GLN A 582 -28.18 6.07 -11.19
CA GLN A 582 -28.17 6.37 -12.62
C GLN A 582 -27.34 5.37 -13.44
N GLY A 583 -26.74 4.36 -12.79
CA GLY A 583 -25.93 3.33 -13.43
C GLY A 583 -24.48 3.73 -13.72
N ARG A 584 -24.02 4.89 -13.21
CA ARG A 584 -22.62 5.34 -13.33
C ARG A 584 -21.75 4.59 -12.33
N GLU A 585 -20.56 4.20 -12.75
CA GLU A 585 -19.67 3.41 -11.91
C GLU A 585 -18.93 4.27 -10.89
N TYR A 586 -18.76 3.76 -9.67
CA TYR A 586 -17.88 4.33 -8.64
C TYR A 586 -17.24 3.22 -7.78
N TRP A 587 -16.28 3.61 -6.96
CA TRP A 587 -15.60 2.72 -6.03
C TRP A 587 -16.18 2.91 -4.63
N ALA A 588 -16.90 1.90 -4.16
CA ALA A 588 -17.48 1.87 -2.83
C ALA A 588 -16.42 1.76 -1.73
N TYR A 589 -16.63 2.50 -0.64
CA TYR A 589 -15.88 2.41 0.61
C TYR A 589 -16.84 2.23 1.80
N GLY A 590 -16.35 2.33 3.04
CA GLY A 590 -17.17 2.13 4.23
C GLY A 590 -18.46 2.96 4.22
N GLY A 591 -19.58 2.34 4.59
CA GLY A 591 -20.91 2.94 4.54
C GLY A 591 -21.68 2.66 3.23
N ASP A 592 -20.99 2.31 2.15
CA ASP A 592 -21.64 1.86 0.91
C ASP A 592 -22.04 0.38 0.99
N LEU A 593 -22.44 -0.21 -0.14
CA LEU A 593 -22.78 -1.65 -0.27
C LEU A 593 -23.85 -2.09 0.73
N ARG A 594 -24.84 -1.22 0.99
CA ARG A 594 -25.92 -1.39 1.98
C ARG A 594 -25.45 -1.33 3.45
N GLY A 595 -24.22 -0.87 3.71
CA GLY A 595 -23.60 -0.75 5.03
C GLY A 595 -23.84 0.56 5.78
N TYR A 596 -24.68 1.47 5.27
CA TYR A 596 -24.87 2.82 5.83
C TYR A 596 -25.39 2.83 7.28
N ASN A 597 -26.05 1.75 7.72
CA ASN A 597 -26.55 1.57 9.08
C ASN A 597 -25.63 0.71 9.97
N LYS A 598 -24.49 0.25 9.44
CA LYS A 598 -23.46 -0.47 10.18
C LYS A 598 -22.38 0.51 10.64
N LEU A 599 -21.66 0.15 11.70
CA LEU A 599 -20.45 0.87 12.09
C LEU A 599 -19.48 0.88 10.90
N ASN A 600 -18.99 2.07 10.54
CA ASN A 600 -18.04 2.20 9.45
C ASN A 600 -17.09 3.41 9.63
N ALA A 601 -15.92 3.32 8.98
CA ALA A 601 -14.90 4.37 8.99
C ALA A 601 -14.77 5.11 7.63
N GLY A 602 -15.87 5.17 6.84
CA GLY A 602 -15.90 5.91 5.58
C GLY A 602 -14.80 5.51 4.61
N ASN A 603 -14.13 6.50 4.01
CA ASN A 603 -13.10 6.29 3.00
C ASN A 603 -11.71 5.97 3.57
N PHE A 604 -11.56 5.68 4.86
CA PHE A 604 -10.26 5.42 5.48
C PHE A 604 -9.54 4.19 4.86
N CYS A 605 -10.27 3.29 4.21
CA CYS A 605 -9.75 2.18 3.40
C CYS A 605 -9.23 2.57 2.00
N MET A 606 -9.16 3.87 1.70
CA MET A 606 -8.71 4.42 0.41
C MET A 606 -7.35 5.09 0.59
N ASP A 607 -6.40 4.29 1.05
CA ASP A 607 -5.07 4.61 1.57
C ASP A 607 -3.93 3.94 0.80
N GLY A 608 -4.20 3.51 -0.42
CA GLY A 608 -3.23 2.79 -1.26
C GLY A 608 -2.38 3.66 -2.20
N ILE A 609 -1.21 3.13 -2.56
CA ILE A 609 -0.41 3.61 -3.71
C ILE A 609 -0.82 2.97 -5.05
N ILE A 610 -1.77 2.04 -5.07
CA ILE A 610 -2.31 1.38 -6.26
C ILE A 610 -3.85 1.37 -6.17
N SER A 611 -4.53 1.46 -7.32
CA SER A 611 -5.98 1.39 -7.39
C SER A 611 -6.51 -0.02 -7.06
N PRO A 612 -7.82 -0.20 -6.76
CA PRO A 612 -8.37 -1.53 -6.48
C PRO A 612 -8.17 -2.55 -7.62
N ASP A 613 -8.08 -2.07 -8.86
CA ASP A 613 -7.86 -2.84 -10.09
C ASP A 613 -6.40 -2.82 -10.60
N GLN A 614 -5.44 -2.60 -9.69
CA GLN A 614 -3.99 -2.74 -9.95
C GLN A 614 -3.41 -1.76 -11.00
N GLN A 615 -3.91 -0.51 -11.01
CA GLN A 615 -3.42 0.61 -11.82
C GLN A 615 -2.67 1.63 -10.96
N TYR A 616 -1.83 2.44 -11.61
CA TYR A 616 -1.15 3.54 -10.94
C TYR A 616 -2.12 4.67 -10.60
N LEU A 617 -1.86 5.29 -9.46
CA LEU A 617 -2.41 6.57 -9.02
C LEU A 617 -1.38 7.66 -9.30
N PRO A 618 -1.76 8.95 -9.24
CA PRO A 618 -0.80 10.02 -9.47
C PRO A 618 0.43 9.99 -8.55
N HIS A 619 0.27 9.62 -7.27
CA HIS A 619 1.40 9.48 -6.34
C HIS A 619 2.21 8.20 -6.49
N THR A 620 1.79 7.22 -7.28
CA THR A 620 2.57 5.99 -7.46
C THR A 620 3.93 6.29 -8.11
N HIS A 621 3.98 7.30 -8.98
CA HIS A 621 5.16 7.67 -9.73
C HIS A 621 6.33 8.17 -8.84
N ILE A 622 6.04 8.89 -7.75
CA ILE A 622 7.08 9.32 -6.80
C ILE A 622 7.74 8.13 -6.11
N VAL A 623 7.00 7.04 -5.85
CA VAL A 623 7.55 5.81 -5.26
C VAL A 623 8.61 5.22 -6.18
N LYS A 624 8.31 5.04 -7.48
CA LYS A 624 9.27 4.52 -8.46
C LYS A 624 10.57 5.33 -8.48
N LYS A 625 10.44 6.67 -8.47
CA LYS A 625 11.56 7.61 -8.53
C LYS A 625 12.44 7.53 -7.28
N VAL A 626 11.84 7.51 -6.09
CA VAL A 626 12.57 7.55 -4.82
C VAL A 626 13.17 6.18 -4.49
N TYR A 627 12.49 5.08 -4.85
CA TYR A 627 12.98 3.72 -4.63
C TYR A 627 13.99 3.22 -5.66
N GLN A 628 14.30 3.96 -6.74
CA GLN A 628 15.22 3.49 -7.77
C GLN A 628 16.60 3.07 -7.21
N ASN A 629 17.21 2.04 -7.80
CA ASN A 629 18.50 1.48 -7.35
C ASN A 629 19.71 2.00 -8.14
N ILE A 630 19.47 2.78 -9.19
CA ILE A 630 20.49 3.50 -9.94
C ILE A 630 20.27 4.97 -9.64
N LEU A 631 21.17 5.61 -8.89
CA LEU A 631 21.06 7.02 -8.56
C LEU A 631 22.03 7.82 -9.42
N PHE A 632 21.69 9.07 -9.67
CA PHE A 632 22.55 10.03 -10.35
C PHE A 632 22.73 11.23 -9.43
N GLU A 633 23.97 11.63 -9.20
CA GLU A 633 24.32 12.81 -8.40
C GLU A 633 25.04 13.83 -9.32
N ALA A 634 24.73 15.11 -9.14
CA ALA A 634 25.45 16.18 -9.80
C ALA A 634 26.83 16.34 -9.14
N LYS A 635 27.90 16.26 -9.92
CA LYS A 635 29.27 16.50 -9.44
C LYS A 635 29.83 17.83 -9.95
N ASP A 636 29.88 17.98 -11.27
CA ASP A 636 30.23 19.24 -11.94
C ASP A 636 29.54 19.28 -13.31
N LEU A 637 28.35 19.86 -13.33
CA LEU A 637 27.51 19.89 -14.53
C LEU A 637 28.05 20.85 -15.60
N ASN A 638 28.85 21.86 -15.24
CA ASN A 638 29.45 22.78 -16.20
C ASN A 638 30.46 22.05 -17.10
N SER A 639 31.14 21.07 -16.54
CA SER A 639 32.00 20.19 -17.30
C SER A 639 31.28 18.91 -17.77
N GLY A 640 30.00 18.72 -17.47
CA GLY A 640 29.24 17.52 -17.84
C GLY A 640 29.58 16.28 -16.99
N THR A 641 30.13 16.44 -15.80
CA THR A 641 30.47 15.32 -14.91
C THR A 641 29.33 15.02 -13.94
N ILE A 642 28.83 13.78 -13.98
CA ILE A 642 27.87 13.24 -13.01
C ILE A 642 28.45 12.02 -12.30
N THR A 643 27.91 11.67 -11.13
CA THR A 643 28.23 10.42 -10.45
C THR A 643 27.06 9.44 -10.61
N VAL A 644 27.34 8.24 -11.12
CA VAL A 644 26.38 7.12 -11.15
C VAL A 644 26.61 6.27 -9.92
N VAL A 645 25.59 6.11 -9.09
CA VAL A 645 25.62 5.32 -7.87
C VAL A 645 24.83 4.03 -8.08
N ASN A 646 25.48 2.90 -7.87
CA ASN A 646 24.83 1.60 -7.83
C ASN A 646 24.39 1.30 -6.39
N ASP A 647 23.10 1.50 -6.10
CA ASP A 647 22.52 1.21 -4.79
C ASP A 647 22.08 -0.26 -4.64
N PHE A 648 22.12 -1.06 -5.72
CA PHE A 648 22.01 -2.52 -5.59
C PHE A 648 23.16 -3.07 -4.75
N LYS A 649 22.90 -4.13 -3.97
CA LYS A 649 23.86 -4.68 -3.02
C LYS A 649 24.61 -5.90 -3.55
N PHE A 650 24.05 -6.59 -4.54
CA PHE A 650 24.58 -7.86 -5.04
C PHE A 650 24.79 -7.88 -6.55
N ILE A 651 24.12 -7.01 -7.31
CA ILE A 651 24.28 -6.95 -8.77
C ILE A 651 25.11 -5.73 -9.24
N PRO A 652 26.07 -5.92 -10.17
CA PRO A 652 26.77 -4.81 -10.82
C PRO A 652 25.90 -4.17 -11.90
N LEU A 653 26.11 -2.88 -12.16
CA LEU A 653 25.60 -2.22 -13.36
C LEU A 653 26.56 -2.50 -14.51
N THR A 654 26.04 -3.05 -15.61
CA THR A 654 26.82 -3.35 -16.82
C THR A 654 26.02 -2.97 -18.06
N SER A 655 26.68 -2.76 -19.19
CA SER A 655 26.03 -2.46 -20.48
C SER A 655 25.10 -3.57 -20.97
N LYS A 656 25.33 -4.81 -20.52
CA LYS A 656 24.45 -5.96 -20.80
C LYS A 656 23.08 -5.82 -20.13
N GLU A 657 23.03 -5.24 -18.93
CA GLU A 657 21.79 -5.11 -18.15
C GLU A 657 21.12 -3.75 -18.36
N TYR A 658 21.90 -2.69 -18.55
CA TYR A 658 21.38 -1.32 -18.65
C TYR A 658 22.04 -0.53 -19.78
N THR A 659 21.23 0.33 -20.40
CA THR A 659 21.68 1.40 -21.29
C THR A 659 21.38 2.74 -20.66
N TYR A 660 22.27 3.70 -20.87
CA TYR A 660 22.11 5.05 -20.33
C TYR A 660 22.00 6.07 -21.44
N ARG A 661 21.12 7.04 -21.23
CA ARG A 661 20.97 8.19 -22.12
C ARG A 661 20.80 9.45 -21.31
N TRP A 662 21.22 10.56 -21.89
CA TRP A 662 20.94 11.89 -21.39
C TRP A 662 20.25 12.72 -22.48
N VAL A 663 19.43 13.68 -22.02
CA VAL A 663 18.74 14.66 -22.85
C VAL A 663 18.97 16.02 -22.20
N LEU A 664 19.43 16.98 -22.98
CA LEU A 664 19.59 18.37 -22.57
C LEU A 664 18.45 19.19 -23.19
N LEU A 665 17.65 19.77 -22.32
CA LEU A 665 16.56 20.66 -22.71
C LEU A 665 17.04 22.11 -22.73
N LYS A 666 16.54 22.92 -23.67
CA LYS A 666 16.50 24.39 -23.59
C LYS A 666 15.04 24.80 -23.68
N ASN A 667 14.51 25.45 -22.63
CA ASN A 667 13.12 25.90 -22.57
C ASN A 667 12.08 24.79 -22.87
N GLY A 668 12.39 23.55 -22.48
CA GLY A 668 11.50 22.38 -22.66
C GLY A 668 11.74 21.59 -23.94
N ASP A 669 12.48 22.14 -24.91
CA ASP A 669 12.82 21.47 -26.15
C ASP A 669 14.18 20.79 -26.07
N SER A 670 14.29 19.56 -26.59
CA SER A 670 15.55 18.82 -26.65
C SER A 670 16.52 19.47 -27.64
N ILE A 671 17.62 20.03 -27.15
CA ILE A 671 18.66 20.64 -27.98
C ILE A 671 19.88 19.75 -28.20
N ALA A 672 20.08 18.77 -27.32
CA ALA A 672 21.12 17.76 -27.46
C ALA A 672 20.70 16.50 -26.70
N ALA A 673 21.16 15.35 -27.16
CA ALA A 673 20.98 14.08 -26.47
C ALA A 673 22.16 13.17 -26.79
N GLY A 674 22.44 12.24 -25.89
CA GLY A 674 23.52 11.29 -26.08
C GLY A 674 23.34 10.04 -25.24
N LYS A 675 24.22 9.08 -25.50
CA LYS A 675 24.35 7.85 -24.70
C LYS A 675 25.69 7.88 -23.99
N PHE A 676 25.78 7.13 -22.91
CA PHE A 676 27.05 6.87 -22.24
C PHE A 676 27.03 5.46 -21.66
N ASP A 677 28.22 4.92 -21.47
CA ASP A 677 28.41 3.62 -20.85
C ASP A 677 29.12 3.79 -19.52
N VAL A 678 28.72 2.98 -18.54
CA VAL A 678 29.37 2.91 -17.24
C VAL A 678 29.20 1.50 -16.70
N THR A 679 30.25 0.99 -16.03
CA THR A 679 30.19 -0.28 -15.31
C THR A 679 30.50 -0.01 -13.85
N VAL A 680 29.50 -0.14 -12.99
CA VAL A 680 29.61 0.18 -11.56
C VAL A 680 29.40 -1.09 -10.76
N ALA A 681 30.39 -1.48 -9.95
CA ALA A 681 30.25 -2.63 -9.06
C ALA A 681 29.05 -2.47 -8.10
N ALA A 682 28.55 -3.57 -7.54
CA ALA A 682 27.48 -3.51 -6.54
C ALA A 682 27.90 -2.64 -5.34
N ASN A 683 26.98 -1.81 -4.84
CA ASN A 683 27.18 -0.93 -3.69
C ASN A 683 28.39 0.00 -3.84
N SER A 684 28.59 0.57 -5.03
CA SER A 684 29.68 1.51 -5.32
C SER A 684 29.19 2.65 -6.22
N ARG A 685 30.11 3.55 -6.59
CA ARG A 685 29.81 4.73 -7.42
C ARG A 685 30.95 4.99 -8.40
N GLN A 686 30.64 5.61 -9.52
CA GLN A 686 31.62 6.01 -10.52
C GLN A 686 31.23 7.35 -11.16
N ASP A 687 32.22 8.21 -11.37
CA ASP A 687 32.02 9.45 -12.13
C ASP A 687 32.05 9.17 -13.63
N VAL A 688 31.15 9.83 -14.34
CA VAL A 688 31.05 9.75 -15.80
C VAL A 688 31.04 11.16 -16.37
N LYS A 689 31.84 11.34 -17.41
CA LYS A 689 31.86 12.56 -18.22
C LYS A 689 30.86 12.42 -19.37
N LEU A 690 29.87 13.30 -19.40
CA LEU A 690 28.92 13.43 -20.49
C LEU A 690 29.44 14.46 -21.50
N ASP A 691 29.21 14.18 -22.78
CA ASP A 691 29.52 15.09 -23.87
C ASP A 691 28.44 16.17 -24.01
N LEU A 692 28.41 17.11 -23.07
CA LEU A 692 27.45 18.21 -23.07
C LEU A 692 27.98 19.38 -23.92
N PRO A 693 27.14 20.01 -24.75
CA PRO A 693 27.53 21.22 -25.45
C PRO A 693 27.84 22.34 -24.44
N LYS A 694 28.74 23.25 -24.81
CA LYS A 694 29.00 24.45 -24.01
C LYS A 694 27.74 25.33 -23.98
N LEU A 695 27.34 25.71 -22.77
CA LEU A 695 26.17 26.55 -22.54
C LEU A 695 26.58 27.95 -22.13
N ASN A 696 25.82 28.94 -22.61
CA ASN A 696 25.94 30.32 -22.18
C ASN A 696 24.67 30.71 -21.44
N ALA A 697 24.81 31.51 -20.38
CA ALA A 697 23.65 32.11 -19.74
C ALA A 697 23.05 33.16 -20.69
N GLU A 698 21.81 32.93 -21.13
CA GLU A 698 21.07 33.81 -22.05
C GLU A 698 19.76 34.23 -21.37
N PRO A 699 19.41 35.52 -21.35
CA PRO A 699 18.10 35.94 -20.86
C PRO A 699 16.98 35.20 -21.60
N GLY A 700 16.06 34.56 -20.86
CA GLY A 700 14.96 33.81 -21.47
C GLY A 700 15.29 32.36 -21.80
N ALA A 701 16.48 31.89 -21.42
CA ALA A 701 16.86 30.49 -21.55
C ALA A 701 17.00 29.81 -20.19
N GLU A 702 16.54 28.58 -20.09
CA GLU A 702 16.91 27.64 -19.05
C GLU A 702 17.16 26.26 -19.62
N TYR A 703 18.02 25.53 -18.93
CA TYR A 703 18.58 24.28 -19.33
C TYR A 703 18.40 23.25 -18.22
N TYR A 704 17.94 22.07 -18.64
CA TYR A 704 17.76 20.92 -17.75
C TYR A 704 18.43 19.71 -18.39
N LEU A 705 19.32 19.07 -17.62
CA LEU A 705 19.92 17.79 -17.98
C LEU A 705 19.07 16.68 -17.37
N GLN A 706 18.47 15.86 -18.22
CA GLN A 706 17.75 14.66 -17.82
C GLN A 706 18.58 13.42 -18.15
N VAL A 707 18.67 12.50 -17.22
CA VAL A 707 19.47 11.26 -17.34
C VAL A 707 18.59 10.07 -17.03
N TYR A 708 18.73 9.01 -17.82
CA TYR A 708 17.88 7.82 -17.78
C TYR A 708 18.72 6.56 -17.80
N ALA A 709 18.30 5.54 -17.03
CA ALA A 709 18.79 4.17 -17.14
C ALA A 709 17.63 3.26 -17.54
N ASN A 710 17.80 2.56 -18.66
CA ASN A 710 16.81 1.64 -19.21
C ASN A 710 17.37 0.22 -19.21
N ARG A 711 16.52 -0.78 -18.98
CA ARG A 711 16.94 -2.18 -19.12
C ARG A 711 17.33 -2.48 -20.56
N SER A 712 18.51 -3.08 -20.77
CA SER A 712 18.93 -3.60 -22.08
C SER A 712 18.24 -4.92 -22.41
N THR A 713 17.91 -5.72 -21.40
CA THR A 713 17.30 -7.05 -21.53
C THR A 713 16.00 -7.17 -20.75
N ALA A 714 15.05 -7.93 -21.30
CA ALA A 714 13.80 -8.24 -20.61
C ALA A 714 14.06 -9.19 -19.43
N THR A 715 13.26 -9.02 -18.37
CA THR A 715 13.07 -10.02 -17.31
C THR A 715 11.68 -10.63 -17.47
N LYS A 716 11.26 -11.49 -16.53
CA LYS A 716 9.89 -12.00 -16.49
C LYS A 716 8.83 -10.88 -16.43
N PHE A 717 9.13 -9.79 -15.73
CA PHE A 717 8.15 -8.73 -15.41
C PHE A 717 8.43 -7.41 -16.13
N LEU A 718 9.69 -7.12 -16.42
CA LEU A 718 10.10 -5.85 -17.00
C LEU A 718 10.57 -6.07 -18.44
N PRO A 719 9.98 -5.40 -19.44
CA PRO A 719 10.42 -5.51 -20.83
C PRO A 719 11.80 -4.88 -21.05
N ALA A 720 12.45 -5.24 -22.15
CA ALA A 720 13.62 -4.49 -22.62
C ALA A 720 13.19 -3.05 -22.95
N GLY A 721 14.06 -2.08 -22.66
CA GLY A 721 13.75 -0.65 -22.76
C GLY A 721 13.02 -0.06 -21.56
N PHE A 722 12.65 -0.86 -20.55
CA PHE A 722 11.98 -0.36 -19.34
C PHE A 722 12.85 0.65 -18.58
N GLU A 723 12.32 1.86 -18.38
CA GLU A 723 12.97 2.92 -17.57
C GLU A 723 13.02 2.48 -16.12
N SER A 724 14.22 2.14 -15.65
CA SER A 724 14.45 1.67 -14.27
C SER A 724 14.77 2.82 -13.31
N ALA A 725 15.37 3.89 -13.84
CA ALA A 725 15.75 5.05 -13.06
C ALA A 725 15.85 6.30 -13.94
N LYS A 726 15.58 7.46 -13.34
CA LYS A 726 15.78 8.77 -13.97
C LYS A 726 16.25 9.82 -12.98
N ALA A 727 16.91 10.87 -13.45
CA ALA A 727 17.22 12.08 -12.69
C ALA A 727 17.18 13.31 -13.60
N GLU A 728 16.98 14.47 -12.99
CA GLU A 728 16.97 15.77 -13.66
C GLU A 728 17.79 16.77 -12.86
N PHE A 729 18.57 17.60 -13.56
CA PHE A 729 19.41 18.62 -12.96
C PHE A 729 19.21 19.96 -13.67
N ALA A 730 18.88 21.01 -12.92
CA ALA A 730 18.93 22.38 -13.41
C ALA A 730 20.40 22.80 -13.58
N LEU A 731 20.72 23.49 -14.67
CA LEU A 731 22.09 23.94 -14.94
C LEU A 731 22.30 25.40 -14.49
N ALA A 732 23.54 25.75 -14.17
CA ALA A 732 23.90 27.09 -13.69
C ALA A 732 23.65 28.21 -14.72
N ALA A 733 23.54 27.86 -16.01
CA ALA A 733 23.25 28.80 -17.10
C ALA A 733 21.78 29.26 -17.15
N ASN A 734 20.93 28.80 -16.23
CA ASN A 734 19.51 29.13 -16.22
C ASN A 734 19.29 30.61 -15.91
N ASN A 735 18.65 31.32 -16.83
CA ASN A 735 18.37 32.74 -16.73
C ASN A 735 17.01 33.09 -17.37
N TYR A 736 16.04 32.19 -17.25
CA TYR A 736 14.74 32.27 -17.94
C TYR A 736 14.01 33.58 -17.67
N PHE A 737 13.87 33.98 -16.40
CA PHE A 737 13.10 35.16 -16.02
C PHE A 737 13.88 36.49 -16.14
N ALA A 738 15.18 36.47 -16.49
CA ALA A 738 15.92 37.71 -16.75
C ALA A 738 15.54 38.36 -18.08
N LYS A 739 14.95 37.60 -19.01
CA LYS A 739 14.27 38.21 -20.14
C LYS A 739 12.98 38.82 -19.62
N ALA A 740 12.93 40.15 -19.59
CA ALA A 740 11.67 40.85 -19.36
C ALA A 740 10.63 40.28 -20.33
N VAL A 741 9.43 39.99 -19.82
CA VAL A 741 8.27 39.71 -20.66
C VAL A 741 7.94 41.03 -21.36
N THR A 742 8.61 41.31 -22.48
CA THR A 742 8.33 42.50 -23.28
C THR A 742 7.09 42.19 -24.09
N PRO A 743 6.00 42.96 -23.93
CA PRO A 743 4.86 42.89 -24.83
C PRO A 743 5.35 43.08 -26.28
N GLY A 744 4.78 42.35 -27.23
CA GLY A 744 5.21 42.34 -28.64
C GLY A 744 5.42 43.74 -29.24
N ALA A 745 6.34 43.85 -30.20
CA ALA A 745 6.80 45.10 -30.81
C ALA A 745 5.74 45.90 -31.62
N ALA A 746 4.45 45.57 -31.51
CA ALA A 746 3.38 46.30 -32.17
C ALA A 746 3.20 47.69 -31.51
N GLN A 747 3.50 48.74 -32.26
CA GLN A 747 3.33 50.14 -31.87
C GLN A 747 1.88 50.62 -32.08
N THR A 748 0.89 49.90 -31.55
CA THR A 748 -0.46 50.48 -31.45
C THR A 748 -0.59 51.20 -30.12
N ASP A 749 -1.03 52.46 -30.16
CA ASP A 749 -1.43 53.16 -28.94
C ASP A 749 -2.62 52.43 -28.30
N VAL A 750 -2.67 52.44 -26.97
CA VAL A 750 -3.81 51.90 -26.22
C VAL A 750 -4.93 52.94 -26.29
N GLU A 751 -5.94 52.70 -27.14
CA GLU A 751 -7.11 53.58 -27.22
C GLU A 751 -7.91 53.47 -25.93
N LYS A 752 -8.06 54.59 -25.23
CA LYS A 752 -8.79 54.68 -23.97
C LYS A 752 -10.11 55.41 -24.17
N LYS A 753 -11.22 54.76 -23.84
CA LYS A 753 -12.56 55.36 -23.70
C LYS A 753 -13.01 55.28 -22.26
N GLU A 754 -13.37 56.40 -21.66
CA GLU A 754 -13.71 56.48 -20.24
C GLU A 754 -15.03 57.24 -20.06
N ASN A 755 -15.89 56.69 -19.20
CA ASN A 755 -17.04 57.40 -18.64
C ASN A 755 -17.02 57.27 -17.10
N ASP A 756 -18.08 57.74 -16.44
CA ASP A 756 -18.16 57.77 -14.98
C ASP A 756 -18.07 56.38 -14.33
N ASN A 757 -18.52 55.33 -15.03
CA ASN A 757 -18.65 53.98 -14.49
C ASN A 757 -17.66 52.98 -15.08
N THR A 758 -17.20 53.18 -16.32
CA THR A 758 -16.37 52.21 -17.04
C THR A 758 -15.17 52.86 -17.74
N VAL A 759 -14.09 52.07 -17.86
CA VAL A 759 -12.92 52.35 -18.70
C VAL A 759 -12.80 51.21 -19.70
N THR A 760 -12.80 51.54 -20.99
CA THR A 760 -12.53 50.61 -22.08
C THR A 760 -11.16 50.92 -22.68
N LEU A 761 -10.29 49.92 -22.72
CA LEU A 761 -8.97 50.00 -23.32
C LEU A 761 -8.92 49.08 -24.54
N THR A 762 -8.53 49.60 -25.70
CA THR A 762 -8.37 48.80 -26.92
C THR A 762 -6.93 48.85 -27.39
N ALA A 763 -6.32 47.69 -27.55
CA ALA A 763 -4.95 47.55 -28.06
C ALA A 763 -4.89 46.35 -29.02
N ASN A 764 -4.23 46.53 -30.17
CA ASN A 764 -4.10 45.51 -31.21
C ASN A 764 -5.43 44.80 -31.59
N GLY A 765 -6.56 45.51 -31.57
CA GLY A 765 -7.89 44.94 -31.87
C GLY A 765 -8.50 44.06 -30.76
N ILE A 766 -7.95 44.13 -29.53
CA ILE A 766 -8.51 43.51 -28.31
C ILE A 766 -9.03 44.63 -27.43
N SER A 767 -10.28 44.55 -27.01
CA SER A 767 -10.93 45.50 -26.13
C SER A 767 -11.11 44.91 -24.73
N TYR A 768 -10.69 45.67 -23.73
CA TYR A 768 -10.78 45.37 -22.31
C TYR A 768 -11.72 46.35 -21.65
N GLU A 769 -12.73 45.86 -20.93
CA GLU A 769 -13.63 46.71 -20.17
C GLU A 769 -13.39 46.54 -18.67
N PHE A 770 -13.29 47.67 -17.98
CA PHE A 770 -13.05 47.78 -16.56
C PHE A 770 -14.12 48.62 -15.89
N ALA A 771 -14.63 48.17 -14.75
CA ALA A 771 -15.64 48.88 -13.98
C ALA A 771 -15.04 49.61 -12.77
N LYS A 772 -15.27 50.92 -12.69
CA LYS A 772 -14.87 51.75 -11.54
C LYS A 772 -15.70 51.45 -10.29
N GLY A 773 -16.97 51.05 -10.47
CA GLY A 773 -17.92 50.71 -9.41
C GLY A 773 -17.68 49.38 -8.68
N GLY A 774 -16.44 48.86 -8.67
CA GLY A 774 -16.05 47.73 -7.83
C GLY A 774 -16.26 46.33 -8.42
N ARG A 775 -16.25 46.18 -9.76
CA ARG A 775 -16.24 44.86 -10.43
C ARG A 775 -14.91 44.50 -11.09
N GLY A 776 -13.91 45.39 -11.08
CA GLY A 776 -12.59 45.12 -11.67
C GLY A 776 -12.64 45.02 -13.20
N LEU A 777 -11.98 44.00 -13.75
CA LEU A 777 -12.08 43.64 -15.17
C LEU A 777 -13.42 42.92 -15.45
N THR A 778 -14.22 43.45 -16.37
CA THR A 778 -15.57 42.93 -16.69
C THR A 778 -15.67 42.27 -18.06
N SER A 779 -14.77 42.59 -19.00
CA SER A 779 -14.82 41.99 -20.34
C SER A 779 -13.46 41.99 -21.03
N ILE A 780 -13.20 40.95 -21.82
CA ILE A 780 -12.12 40.85 -22.80
C ILE A 780 -12.75 40.42 -24.13
N LYS A 781 -12.64 41.23 -25.18
CA LYS A 781 -13.19 40.95 -26.51
C LYS A 781 -12.11 41.08 -27.58
N GLY A 782 -11.86 40.00 -28.32
CA GLY A 782 -10.97 39.99 -29.49
C GLY A 782 -11.58 39.16 -30.62
N ALA A 783 -11.46 39.63 -31.87
CA ALA A 783 -11.91 38.93 -33.08
C ALA A 783 -13.38 38.42 -33.08
N GLY A 784 -14.28 39.08 -32.33
CA GLY A 784 -15.73 38.78 -32.32
C GLY A 784 -16.17 37.55 -31.52
N ARG A 785 -15.31 36.93 -30.69
CA ARG A 785 -15.63 35.73 -29.89
C ARG A 785 -15.55 35.99 -28.38
N TRP A 786 -16.38 35.29 -27.60
CA TRP A 786 -16.32 35.29 -26.13
C TRP A 786 -15.40 34.16 -25.65
N LEU A 787 -14.26 34.50 -25.05
CA LEU A 787 -13.23 33.54 -24.59
C LEU A 787 -13.44 33.10 -23.13
N PHE A 788 -13.74 34.07 -22.27
CA PHE A 788 -13.90 33.88 -20.84
C PHE A 788 -15.38 33.89 -20.46
N ALA A 789 -15.80 32.88 -19.69
CA ALA A 789 -17.09 32.86 -19.01
C ALA A 789 -17.02 33.67 -17.71
N HIS A 790 -15.91 33.56 -16.97
CA HIS A 790 -15.64 34.33 -15.76
C HIS A 790 -14.24 34.93 -15.79
N MET A 791 -14.16 36.23 -15.49
CA MET A 791 -12.90 36.98 -15.45
C MET A 791 -12.03 36.56 -14.25
N PRO A 792 -10.69 36.76 -14.33
CA PRO A 792 -9.78 36.43 -13.23
C PRO A 792 -10.21 37.04 -11.88
N LYS A 793 -10.41 36.18 -10.89
CA LYS A 793 -10.75 36.52 -9.50
C LYS A 793 -9.68 35.98 -8.55
N VAL A 794 -9.36 36.73 -7.49
CA VAL A 794 -8.43 36.28 -6.44
C VAL A 794 -8.95 35.01 -5.78
N ASN A 795 -8.09 34.00 -5.67
CA ASN A 795 -8.40 32.72 -5.02
C ASN A 795 -7.35 32.35 -3.97
N PHE A 796 -7.82 31.94 -2.80
CA PHE A 796 -7.01 31.47 -1.67
C PHE A 796 -7.27 30.01 -1.29
N TRP A 797 -8.20 29.32 -1.98
CA TRP A 797 -8.74 28.05 -1.53
C TRP A 797 -8.54 26.91 -2.54
N ARG A 798 -8.48 25.70 -1.97
CA ARG A 798 -8.53 24.40 -2.67
C ARG A 798 -9.51 23.49 -1.95
N ALA A 799 -10.08 22.51 -2.66
CA ALA A 799 -10.90 21.49 -2.04
C ALA A 799 -10.03 20.62 -1.12
N PRO A 800 -10.38 20.45 0.18
CA PRO A 800 -9.53 19.71 1.12
C PRO A 800 -9.23 18.27 0.67
N THR A 801 -7.95 17.88 0.72
CA THR A 801 -7.53 16.49 0.60
C THR A 801 -7.88 15.68 1.86
N ASP A 802 -7.73 14.36 1.82
CA ASP A 802 -7.89 13.54 3.03
C ASP A 802 -6.92 13.94 4.15
N ASN A 803 -5.68 14.33 3.81
CA ASN A 803 -4.71 14.86 4.76
C ASN A 803 -5.10 16.23 5.32
N ASP A 804 -5.65 17.13 4.48
CA ASP A 804 -6.19 18.41 4.94
C ASP A 804 -7.33 18.19 5.96
N PHE A 805 -8.20 17.20 5.74
CA PHE A 805 -9.20 16.79 6.74
C PHE A 805 -8.56 16.25 8.02
N GLY A 806 -7.55 15.40 7.87
CA GLY A 806 -6.80 14.79 8.96
C GLY A 806 -6.18 15.82 9.91
N GLU A 807 -5.61 16.90 9.37
CA GLU A 807 -5.05 18.01 10.15
C GLU A 807 -6.04 19.12 10.51
N GLN A 808 -7.33 18.92 10.22
CA GLN A 808 -8.43 19.86 10.50
C GLN A 808 -8.35 21.20 9.73
N ALA A 809 -7.77 21.21 8.52
CA ALA A 809 -7.66 22.39 7.67
C ALA A 809 -9.03 23.00 7.29
N GLN A 810 -10.05 22.14 7.12
CA GLN A 810 -11.44 22.52 6.85
C GLN A 810 -12.07 23.38 7.96
N TYR A 811 -11.44 23.46 9.13
CA TYR A 811 -11.80 24.38 10.20
C TYR A 811 -10.78 25.50 10.34
N ARG A 812 -9.48 25.15 10.45
CA ARG A 812 -8.41 26.11 10.75
C ARG A 812 -8.11 27.08 9.62
N LEU A 813 -8.31 26.67 8.36
CA LEU A 813 -7.95 27.44 7.18
C LEU A 813 -9.18 27.91 6.38
N ARG A 814 -10.39 27.46 6.74
CA ARG A 814 -11.65 27.73 6.01
C ARG A 814 -11.98 29.20 5.82
N LEU A 815 -11.43 30.10 6.64
CA LEU A 815 -11.53 31.54 6.38
C LEU A 815 -11.04 31.89 4.97
N TRP A 816 -10.09 31.14 4.41
CA TRP A 816 -9.58 31.36 3.05
C TRP A 816 -10.57 30.97 1.95
N GLU A 817 -11.46 30.01 2.19
CA GLU A 817 -12.62 29.78 1.33
C GLU A 817 -13.54 31.01 1.33
N ALA A 818 -13.90 31.49 2.52
CA ALA A 818 -14.71 32.69 2.66
C ALA A 818 -14.03 33.91 2.01
N ALA A 819 -12.70 34.00 2.09
CA ALA A 819 -11.90 35.03 1.44
C ALA A 819 -11.94 34.95 -0.10
N SER A 820 -12.02 33.74 -0.67
CA SER A 820 -12.18 33.52 -2.11
C SER A 820 -13.56 33.92 -2.61
N VAL A 821 -14.61 33.75 -1.79
CA VAL A 821 -16.00 34.01 -2.19
C VAL A 821 -16.39 35.48 -1.94
N ASN A 822 -16.19 35.96 -0.70
CA ASN A 822 -16.71 37.23 -0.19
C ASN A 822 -15.68 38.35 -0.31
N GLN A 823 -15.66 39.02 -1.46
CA GLN A 823 -14.68 40.05 -1.78
C GLN A 823 -15.37 41.37 -2.12
N LYS A 824 -14.84 42.48 -1.58
CA LYS A 824 -15.17 43.83 -2.03
C LYS A 824 -14.01 44.37 -2.85
N THR A 825 -14.28 44.66 -4.12
CA THR A 825 -13.29 45.26 -5.02
C THR A 825 -13.52 46.77 -5.09
N SER A 826 -12.46 47.56 -5.00
CA SER A 826 -12.51 49.03 -5.09
C SER A 826 -11.47 49.52 -6.10
N PHE A 827 -11.87 50.39 -7.02
CA PHE A 827 -10.93 51.06 -7.94
C PHE A 827 -10.01 52.00 -7.16
N LYS A 828 -8.70 51.96 -7.45
CA LYS A 828 -7.69 52.81 -6.79
C LYS A 828 -7.12 53.85 -7.74
N SER A 829 -6.64 53.43 -8.90
CA SER A 829 -5.94 54.31 -9.82
C SER A 829 -5.93 53.79 -11.25
N ILE A 830 -5.72 54.71 -12.17
CA ILE A 830 -5.36 54.46 -13.57
C ILE A 830 -4.07 55.22 -13.87
N VAL A 831 -3.07 54.52 -14.42
CA VAL A 831 -1.77 55.10 -14.76
C VAL A 831 -1.39 54.69 -16.17
N ASP A 832 -1.16 55.66 -17.03
CA ASP A 832 -0.51 55.46 -18.33
C ASP A 832 0.99 55.70 -18.14
N ASN A 833 1.80 54.68 -18.40
CA ASN A 833 3.26 54.74 -18.24
C ASN A 833 4.01 54.70 -19.58
N GLY A 834 3.30 54.89 -20.71
CA GLY A 834 3.87 54.85 -22.05
C GLY A 834 4.17 53.45 -22.60
N SER A 835 4.25 52.41 -21.77
CA SER A 835 4.38 50.99 -22.16
C SER A 835 3.05 50.23 -22.18
N GLY A 836 2.04 50.78 -21.49
CA GLY A 836 0.67 50.29 -21.41
C GLY A 836 -0.14 51.13 -20.43
N VAL A 837 -1.43 50.82 -20.29
CA VAL A 837 -2.31 51.49 -19.33
C VAL A 837 -2.62 50.52 -18.19
N THR A 838 -2.30 50.91 -16.96
CA THR A 838 -2.48 50.10 -15.76
C THR A 838 -3.67 50.59 -14.95
N LEU A 839 -4.56 49.67 -14.57
CA LEU A 839 -5.64 49.91 -13.63
C LEU A 839 -5.40 49.09 -12.37
N THR A 840 -5.39 49.75 -11.22
CA THR A 840 -5.19 49.11 -9.92
C THR A 840 -6.50 49.05 -9.16
N TYR A 841 -6.79 47.85 -8.63
CA TYR A 841 -7.92 47.58 -7.77
C TYR A 841 -7.44 47.03 -6.43
N GLU A 842 -8.15 47.37 -5.37
CA GLU A 842 -8.00 46.74 -4.07
C GLU A 842 -9.14 45.75 -3.88
N VAL A 843 -8.77 44.48 -3.71
CA VAL A 843 -9.68 43.39 -3.36
C VAL A 843 -9.53 43.16 -1.87
N LYS A 844 -10.57 43.52 -1.11
CA LYS A 844 -10.65 43.28 0.33
C LYS A 844 -11.56 42.10 0.61
N PRO A 845 -11.04 40.96 1.11
CA PRO A 845 -11.88 39.89 1.64
C PRO A 845 -12.68 40.41 2.84
N LEU A 846 -14.00 40.21 2.84
CA LEU A 846 -14.86 40.75 3.88
C LEU A 846 -14.69 39.97 5.18
N GLY A 847 -14.53 40.68 6.29
CA GLY A 847 -14.35 40.08 7.62
C GLY A 847 -12.97 39.48 7.88
N ILE A 848 -12.00 39.68 6.98
CA ILE A 848 -10.64 39.16 7.10
C ILE A 848 -9.67 40.33 6.97
N GLU A 849 -8.70 40.40 7.88
CA GLU A 849 -7.71 41.47 7.94
C GLU A 849 -6.59 41.24 6.90
N ALA A 850 -6.96 41.19 5.64
CA ALA A 850 -6.06 41.08 4.50
C ALA A 850 -6.54 41.96 3.34
N VAL A 851 -5.63 42.24 2.41
CA VAL A 851 -5.93 43.00 1.19
C VAL A 851 -5.09 42.47 0.04
N VAL A 852 -5.65 42.48 -1.17
CA VAL A 852 -4.92 42.20 -2.40
C VAL A 852 -5.02 43.38 -3.35
N GLU A 853 -3.91 44.00 -3.67
CA GLU A 853 -3.84 44.97 -4.76
C GLU A 853 -3.65 44.22 -6.08
N VAL A 854 -4.63 44.32 -6.98
CA VAL A 854 -4.57 43.68 -8.32
C VAL A 854 -4.35 44.77 -9.35
N ALA A 855 -3.18 44.78 -9.97
CA ALA A 855 -2.86 45.64 -11.09
C ALA A 855 -3.09 44.91 -12.42
N TYR A 856 -3.91 45.50 -13.29
CA TYR A 856 -4.17 45.05 -14.65
C TYR A 856 -3.51 46.02 -15.63
N THR A 857 -2.49 45.59 -16.35
CA THR A 857 -1.80 46.39 -17.37
C THR A 857 -2.18 45.89 -18.75
N VAL A 858 -2.93 46.71 -19.50
CA VAL A 858 -3.17 46.47 -20.93
C VAL A 858 -1.96 46.97 -21.69
N ASN A 859 -1.23 46.04 -22.29
CA ASN A 859 -0.01 46.31 -23.01
C ASN A 859 -0.30 46.72 -24.46
N LYS A 860 0.64 47.43 -25.09
CA LYS A 860 0.52 47.89 -26.49
C LYS A 860 0.33 46.77 -27.53
N ASP A 861 0.83 45.58 -27.24
CA ASP A 861 0.64 44.39 -28.09
C ASP A 861 -0.76 43.75 -27.98
N GLY A 862 -1.59 44.27 -27.08
CA GLY A 862 -2.92 43.76 -26.78
C GLY A 862 -2.95 42.68 -25.71
N SER A 863 -1.82 42.28 -25.10
CA SER A 863 -1.80 41.36 -23.96
C SER A 863 -2.21 42.05 -22.65
N LEU A 864 -2.61 41.26 -21.66
CA LEU A 864 -3.00 41.73 -20.33
C LEU A 864 -2.07 41.15 -19.28
N THR A 865 -1.27 41.99 -18.64
CA THR A 865 -0.47 41.59 -17.47
C THR A 865 -1.29 41.79 -16.19
N VAL A 866 -1.35 40.75 -15.36
CA VAL A 866 -2.06 40.73 -14.08
C VAL A 866 -1.04 40.57 -12.97
N THR A 867 -1.02 41.49 -12.01
CA THR A 867 -0.09 41.47 -10.87
C THR A 867 -0.85 41.61 -9.55
N PRO A 868 -1.22 40.48 -8.92
CA PRO A 868 -1.76 40.46 -7.57
C PRO A 868 -0.67 40.63 -6.52
N HIS A 869 -0.93 41.48 -5.51
CA HIS A 869 -0.08 41.70 -4.35
C HIS A 869 -0.90 41.57 -3.08
N TYR A 870 -0.80 40.42 -2.42
CA TYR A 870 -1.39 40.14 -1.13
C TYR A 870 -0.59 40.79 0.00
N LYS A 871 -1.30 41.39 0.96
CA LYS A 871 -0.78 41.90 2.22
C LYS A 871 -1.70 41.48 3.36
N ALA A 872 -1.12 40.84 4.37
CA ALA A 872 -1.75 40.67 5.66
C ALA A 872 -1.81 42.04 6.38
N LEU A 873 -2.94 42.34 7.00
CA LEU A 873 -3.12 43.54 7.84
C LEU A 873 -3.00 43.21 9.34
N THR A 874 -2.75 41.94 9.68
CA THR A 874 -2.57 41.45 11.05
C THR A 874 -1.59 40.29 11.11
N ASP A 875 -1.01 40.08 12.30
CA ASP A 875 -0.10 38.98 12.56
C ASP A 875 -0.81 37.65 12.82
N GLU A 876 -2.12 37.68 13.09
CA GLU A 876 -2.92 36.53 13.54
C GLU A 876 -3.44 35.62 12.42
N LEU A 877 -3.24 35.97 11.14
CA LEU A 877 -3.71 35.14 10.03
C LEU A 877 -2.95 33.81 9.96
N PRO A 878 -3.64 32.67 9.73
CA PRO A 878 -3.00 31.38 9.53
C PRO A 878 -2.28 31.30 8.18
N GLU A 879 -1.58 30.19 7.93
CA GLU A 879 -0.99 29.91 6.62
C GLU A 879 -2.04 29.95 5.49
N LEU A 880 -1.61 30.31 4.29
CA LEU A 880 -2.44 30.29 3.08
C LEU A 880 -2.52 28.86 2.50
N MET A 881 -3.72 28.45 2.10
CA MET A 881 -3.93 27.21 1.33
C MET A 881 -3.39 27.33 -0.09
N ARG A 882 -3.68 28.45 -0.73
CA ARG A 882 -3.30 28.85 -2.09
C ARG A 882 -3.18 30.37 -2.13
N PHE A 883 -2.41 30.90 -3.08
CA PHE A 883 -2.54 32.30 -3.48
C PHE A 883 -2.43 32.40 -5.00
N GLY A 884 -3.53 32.81 -5.64
CA GLY A 884 -3.59 32.86 -7.09
C GLY A 884 -4.84 33.53 -7.64
N MET A 885 -5.09 33.27 -8.93
CA MET A 885 -6.27 33.76 -9.65
C MET A 885 -7.01 32.58 -10.28
N ASN A 886 -8.33 32.53 -10.07
CA ASN A 886 -9.23 31.58 -10.72
C ASN A 886 -10.01 32.28 -11.85
N MET A 887 -10.20 31.59 -12.97
CA MET A 887 -10.98 32.07 -14.12
C MET A 887 -11.63 30.91 -14.87
N GLU A 888 -12.68 31.19 -15.64
CA GLU A 888 -13.38 30.17 -16.43
C GLU A 888 -13.38 30.53 -17.91
N LEU A 889 -13.08 29.57 -18.77
CA LEU A 889 -13.16 29.66 -20.22
C LEU A 889 -14.27 28.76 -20.76
N SER A 890 -14.68 29.04 -22.00
CA SER A 890 -15.56 28.11 -22.75
C SER A 890 -14.93 26.73 -22.87
N ASP A 891 -15.75 25.69 -22.77
CA ASP A 891 -15.32 24.27 -22.83
C ASP A 891 -14.57 23.91 -24.12
N GLN A 892 -14.81 24.65 -25.20
CA GLN A 892 -14.11 24.43 -26.47
C GLN A 892 -12.58 24.59 -26.37
N TYR A 893 -12.06 25.30 -25.36
CA TYR A 893 -10.62 25.53 -25.17
C TYR A 893 -9.92 24.39 -24.40
N HIS A 894 -10.30 23.15 -24.70
CA HIS A 894 -9.90 21.92 -24.02
C HIS A 894 -8.48 21.41 -24.35
N ASN A 895 -7.74 21.98 -25.31
CA ASN A 895 -6.36 21.58 -25.57
C ASN A 895 -5.40 22.29 -24.61
N PHE A 896 -4.84 21.55 -23.64
CA PHE A 896 -3.93 22.07 -22.63
C PHE A 896 -2.47 21.72 -22.96
N THR A 897 -1.63 22.74 -23.14
CA THR A 897 -0.17 22.57 -23.30
C THR A 897 0.54 23.43 -22.27
N TRP A 898 1.59 22.92 -21.62
CA TRP A 898 2.37 23.70 -20.66
C TRP A 898 3.85 23.37 -20.74
N TYR A 899 4.68 24.38 -20.43
CA TYR A 899 6.10 24.17 -20.13
C TYR A 899 6.31 24.25 -18.62
N GLY A 900 6.56 23.11 -18.00
CA GLY A 900 6.67 22.95 -16.55
C GLY A 900 6.91 21.49 -16.15
N ARG A 901 6.64 21.14 -14.90
CA ARG A 901 6.69 19.74 -14.45
C ARG A 901 5.50 18.94 -14.96
N GLY A 902 5.74 17.70 -15.38
CA GLY A 902 4.70 16.80 -15.87
C GLY A 902 5.22 15.40 -16.23
N PRO A 903 4.39 14.59 -16.92
CA PRO A 903 3.07 14.95 -17.47
C PRO A 903 1.92 14.89 -16.46
N TRP A 904 2.02 14.11 -15.39
CA TRP A 904 0.95 13.93 -14.40
C TRP A 904 0.89 15.07 -13.38
N GLU A 905 -0.14 15.08 -12.53
CA GLU A 905 -0.28 16.06 -11.45
C GLU A 905 0.88 15.97 -10.44
N ASN A 906 1.29 17.12 -9.92
CA ASN A 906 2.37 17.24 -8.95
C ASN A 906 2.15 18.45 -8.05
N TYR A 907 2.73 18.42 -6.85
CA TYR A 907 2.55 19.44 -5.81
C TYR A 907 3.88 19.91 -5.27
N ALA A 908 3.86 21.00 -4.49
CA ALA A 908 5.06 21.64 -3.95
C ALA A 908 6.01 20.66 -3.22
N ASP A 909 5.44 19.57 -2.70
CA ASP A 909 6.09 18.61 -1.83
C ASP A 909 6.09 17.18 -2.44
N ARG A 910 5.55 17.02 -3.66
CA ARG A 910 5.55 15.77 -4.46
C ARG A 910 5.74 16.05 -5.96
N ASN A 911 6.98 16.30 -6.39
CA ASN A 911 7.26 16.65 -7.79
C ASN A 911 8.59 16.13 -8.37
N GLN A 912 9.36 15.35 -7.62
CA GLN A 912 10.71 14.92 -8.02
C GLN A 912 10.71 13.86 -9.14
N ASP A 913 9.57 13.23 -9.39
CA ASP A 913 9.33 12.31 -10.49
C ASP A 913 8.74 13.00 -11.73
N ALA A 914 8.17 14.20 -11.57
CA ALA A 914 7.63 15.03 -12.64
C ALA A 914 8.72 15.98 -13.17
N PHE A 915 9.25 15.67 -14.35
CA PHE A 915 10.38 16.39 -14.93
C PHE A 915 9.93 17.63 -15.71
N MET A 916 10.85 18.57 -15.88
CA MET A 916 10.66 19.73 -16.72
C MET A 916 10.49 19.32 -18.19
N GLY A 917 9.53 19.91 -18.88
CA GLY A 917 9.30 19.64 -20.30
C GLY A 917 8.08 20.37 -20.84
N THR A 918 7.92 20.35 -22.16
CA THR A 918 6.70 20.81 -22.82
C THR A 918 5.73 19.64 -22.95
N TRP A 919 4.65 19.69 -22.18
CA TRP A 919 3.64 18.63 -22.10
C TRP A 919 2.34 19.06 -22.78
N LYS A 920 1.58 18.10 -23.28
CA LYS A 920 0.31 18.31 -23.98
C LYS A 920 -0.72 17.28 -23.51
N GLY A 921 -1.96 17.70 -23.33
CA GLY A 921 -3.09 16.84 -22.96
C GLY A 921 -4.41 17.58 -23.14
N LYS A 922 -5.52 16.89 -22.85
CA LYS A 922 -6.84 17.53 -22.79
C LYS A 922 -7.19 17.95 -21.38
N VAL A 923 -8.02 18.98 -21.21
CA VAL A 923 -8.45 19.47 -19.89
C VAL A 923 -9.16 18.38 -19.08
N GLU A 924 -10.01 17.59 -19.75
CA GLU A 924 -10.76 16.48 -19.16
C GLU A 924 -9.87 15.35 -18.61
N ASP A 925 -8.63 15.24 -19.11
CA ASP A 925 -7.66 14.23 -18.67
C ASP A 925 -6.79 14.69 -17.49
N GLN A 926 -6.90 15.97 -17.07
CA GLN A 926 -5.97 16.52 -16.08
C GLN A 926 -6.36 16.26 -14.63
N ALA A 927 -7.64 16.02 -14.36
CA ALA A 927 -8.14 15.70 -13.03
C ALA A 927 -8.16 14.18 -12.83
N PHE A 928 -7.53 13.70 -11.76
CA PHE A 928 -7.69 12.31 -11.31
C PHE A 928 -8.98 12.19 -10.49
N ALA A 929 -9.81 11.21 -10.85
CA ALA A 929 -11.07 10.93 -10.15
C ALA A 929 -10.81 10.16 -8.83
N TYR A 930 -10.30 10.86 -7.82
CA TYR A 930 -10.14 10.30 -6.48
C TYR A 930 -11.48 9.78 -5.93
N TYR A 931 -11.42 8.64 -5.22
CA TYR A 931 -12.59 7.90 -4.75
C TYR A 931 -13.52 8.76 -3.92
N ARG A 932 -12.94 9.50 -2.95
CA ARG A 932 -13.56 10.68 -2.37
C ARG A 932 -13.07 11.90 -3.18
N PRO A 933 -13.97 12.69 -3.79
CA PRO A 933 -13.57 13.88 -4.56
C PRO A 933 -12.76 14.89 -3.74
N GLN A 934 -11.72 15.45 -4.34
CA GLN A 934 -10.78 16.39 -3.71
C GLN A 934 -9.91 17.12 -4.73
N GLU A 935 -9.05 18.04 -4.26
CA GLU A 935 -8.07 18.74 -5.11
C GLU A 935 -7.24 17.76 -5.97
N THR A 936 -7.17 18.06 -7.26
CA THR A 936 -6.43 17.29 -8.28
C THR A 936 -6.03 18.16 -9.48
N GLY A 937 -5.02 17.72 -10.23
CA GLY A 937 -4.66 18.26 -11.55
C GLY A 937 -3.62 19.38 -11.54
N ASN A 938 -3.05 19.71 -10.38
CA ASN A 938 -2.04 20.75 -10.24
C ASN A 938 -0.73 20.40 -10.98
N LYS A 939 -0.08 21.41 -11.57
CA LYS A 939 1.27 21.34 -12.17
C LYS A 939 2.13 22.43 -11.55
N THR A 940 3.34 22.09 -11.09
CA THR A 940 4.30 23.05 -10.52
C THR A 940 5.38 23.45 -11.52
N ASP A 941 6.14 24.50 -11.15
CA ASP A 941 7.21 25.10 -11.93
C ASP A 941 6.80 25.43 -13.39
N VAL A 942 5.56 25.90 -13.60
CA VAL A 942 5.05 26.23 -14.94
C VAL A 942 5.49 27.64 -15.34
N ARG A 943 6.04 27.76 -16.55
CA ARG A 943 6.57 29.01 -17.10
C ARG A 943 5.55 29.65 -18.00
N TRP A 944 4.88 28.81 -18.78
CA TRP A 944 3.75 29.18 -19.60
C TRP A 944 2.82 27.99 -19.84
N LEU A 945 1.57 28.29 -20.15
CA LEU A 945 0.59 27.33 -20.66
C LEU A 945 -0.25 27.93 -21.79
N THR A 946 -0.90 27.07 -22.56
CA THR A 946 -1.93 27.44 -23.53
C THR A 946 -3.18 26.60 -23.34
N LEU A 947 -4.34 27.22 -23.56
CA LEU A 947 -5.64 26.58 -23.69
C LEU A 947 -6.21 26.96 -25.04
N THR A 948 -6.34 26.00 -25.94
CA THR A 948 -6.80 26.25 -27.32
C THR A 948 -7.96 25.37 -27.73
N ASP A 949 -8.74 25.86 -28.68
CA ASP A 949 -9.68 25.05 -29.43
C ASP A 949 -8.96 24.18 -30.48
N ASN A 950 -9.72 23.44 -31.27
CA ASN A 950 -9.18 22.58 -32.32
C ASN A 950 -8.66 23.36 -33.55
N GLU A 951 -8.97 24.66 -33.67
CA GLU A 951 -8.38 25.55 -34.67
C GLU A 951 -7.04 26.14 -34.20
N GLY A 952 -6.61 25.84 -32.97
CA GLY A 952 -5.39 26.39 -32.35
C GLY A 952 -5.58 27.78 -31.76
N LYS A 953 -6.82 28.29 -31.67
CA LYS A 953 -7.13 29.61 -31.12
C LYS A 953 -7.46 29.51 -29.64
N GLY A 954 -7.14 30.54 -28.87
CA GLY A 954 -7.41 30.54 -27.44
C GLY A 954 -6.53 31.50 -26.67
N ILE A 955 -6.00 31.07 -25.53
CA ILE A 955 -5.15 31.91 -24.67
C ILE A 955 -3.80 31.27 -24.39
N ARG A 956 -2.81 32.12 -24.14
CA ARG A 956 -1.53 31.79 -23.52
C ARG A 956 -1.40 32.54 -22.21
N ILE A 957 -0.99 31.84 -21.16
CA ILE A 957 -0.56 32.43 -19.89
C ILE A 957 0.97 32.29 -19.81
N THR A 958 1.67 33.37 -19.49
CA THR A 958 3.13 33.37 -19.27
C THR A 958 3.45 34.02 -17.92
N GLY A 959 4.15 33.29 -17.04
CA GLY A 959 4.54 33.80 -15.73
C GLY A 959 5.78 34.68 -15.78
N ALA A 960 5.84 35.71 -14.94
CA ALA A 960 7.08 36.46 -14.65
C ALA A 960 8.00 35.72 -13.66
N GLN A 961 7.46 34.66 -13.04
CA GLN A 961 8.11 33.70 -12.15
C GLN A 961 7.43 32.33 -12.38
N PRO A 962 7.96 31.21 -11.85
CA PRO A 962 7.27 29.93 -11.95
C PRO A 962 5.88 30.00 -11.32
N LEU A 963 4.93 29.29 -11.92
CA LEU A 963 3.53 29.24 -11.53
C LEU A 963 3.15 27.84 -11.08
N SER A 964 2.15 27.75 -10.20
CA SER A 964 1.38 26.53 -9.96
C SER A 964 0.06 26.67 -10.70
N VAL A 965 -0.31 25.70 -11.54
CA VAL A 965 -1.49 25.83 -12.41
C VAL A 965 -2.30 24.55 -12.44
N SER A 966 -3.62 24.69 -12.57
CA SER A 966 -4.52 23.59 -12.90
C SER A 966 -5.54 24.04 -13.94
N ALA A 967 -5.88 23.16 -14.87
CA ALA A 967 -6.96 23.35 -15.83
C ALA A 967 -7.82 22.09 -15.83
N THR A 968 -9.07 22.19 -15.37
CA THR A 968 -9.99 21.05 -15.21
C THR A 968 -11.39 21.43 -15.67
N ASN A 969 -12.32 20.46 -15.70
CA ASN A 969 -13.74 20.74 -15.96
C ASN A 969 -14.59 20.80 -14.69
N TYR A 970 -13.98 20.92 -13.52
CA TYR A 970 -14.66 20.83 -12.23
C TYR A 970 -14.30 22.03 -11.37
N ARG A 971 -15.30 22.63 -10.73
CA ARG A 971 -15.07 23.74 -9.82
C ARG A 971 -14.56 23.21 -8.49
N THR A 972 -13.81 24.04 -7.78
CA THR A 972 -13.32 23.70 -6.44
C THR A 972 -14.48 23.36 -5.50
N GLU A 973 -15.60 24.06 -5.64
CA GLU A 973 -16.82 23.86 -4.86
C GLU A 973 -17.49 22.51 -5.10
N ASP A 974 -17.31 21.90 -6.29
CA ASP A 974 -17.89 20.59 -6.59
C ASP A 974 -17.17 19.49 -5.77
N TRP A 975 -15.86 19.64 -5.55
CA TRP A 975 -15.02 18.71 -4.79
C TRP A 975 -14.99 18.97 -3.27
N ASP A 976 -15.46 20.13 -2.80
CA ASP A 976 -15.40 20.50 -1.39
C ASP A 976 -16.68 20.08 -0.65
N PRO A 977 -16.64 19.04 0.22
CA PRO A 977 -17.83 18.61 0.93
C PRO A 977 -18.19 19.53 2.11
N GLY A 978 -17.38 20.57 2.41
CA GLY A 978 -17.54 21.47 3.54
C GLY A 978 -16.76 21.02 4.78
N THR A 979 -17.35 21.17 5.96
CA THR A 979 -16.65 20.97 7.24
C THR A 979 -16.49 19.49 7.65
N THR A 980 -17.17 18.57 6.97
CA THR A 980 -17.15 17.13 7.26
C THR A 980 -16.84 16.32 6.01
N LYS A 981 -16.16 15.18 6.15
CA LYS A 981 -16.08 14.19 5.08
C LYS A 981 -17.48 13.61 4.85
N LYS A 982 -18.08 13.90 3.68
CA LYS A 982 -19.36 13.33 3.26
C LYS A 982 -19.13 11.98 2.56
N GLN A 983 -20.15 11.13 2.56
CA GLN A 983 -20.20 9.93 1.73
C GLN A 983 -20.41 10.35 0.26
N GLN A 984 -19.34 10.83 -0.37
CA GLN A 984 -19.35 11.40 -1.71
C GLN A 984 -18.35 10.67 -2.61
N HIS A 985 -18.76 10.43 -3.84
CA HIS A 985 -18.05 9.62 -4.82
C HIS A 985 -17.70 10.44 -6.06
N ALA A 986 -16.73 9.96 -6.84
CA ALA A 986 -16.42 10.57 -8.13
C ALA A 986 -17.64 10.67 -9.08
N SER A 987 -18.59 9.73 -9.00
CA SER A 987 -19.85 9.77 -9.74
C SER A 987 -20.78 10.92 -9.34
N ASP A 988 -20.61 11.49 -8.13
CA ASP A 988 -21.43 12.60 -7.65
C ASP A 988 -20.99 13.95 -8.22
N ILE A 989 -19.81 13.97 -8.86
CA ILE A 989 -19.23 15.17 -9.44
C ILE A 989 -19.57 15.24 -10.92
N LEU A 990 -20.26 16.31 -11.31
CA LEU A 990 -20.58 16.60 -12.71
C LEU A 990 -19.60 17.63 -13.27
N SER A 991 -19.25 17.47 -14.54
CA SER A 991 -18.50 18.49 -15.27
C SER A 991 -19.28 19.80 -15.30
N ALA A 992 -18.59 20.92 -15.10
CA ALA A 992 -19.15 22.26 -15.22
C ALA A 992 -19.40 22.67 -16.70
N GLU A 993 -19.01 21.84 -17.67
CA GLU A 993 -19.00 22.16 -19.11
C GLU A 993 -18.25 23.46 -19.39
N ARG A 994 -17.14 23.66 -18.68
CA ARG A 994 -16.24 24.82 -18.76
C ARG A 994 -14.82 24.35 -18.51
N VAL A 995 -13.85 25.17 -18.92
CA VAL A 995 -12.47 25.02 -18.46
C VAL A 995 -12.25 25.93 -17.26
N ILE A 996 -12.06 25.32 -16.09
CA ILE A 996 -11.74 25.99 -14.83
C ILE A 996 -10.22 26.08 -14.73
N LEU A 997 -9.68 27.30 -14.79
CA LEU A 997 -8.25 27.57 -14.80
C LEU A 997 -7.84 28.27 -13.49
N ASN A 998 -6.94 27.65 -12.74
CA ASN A 998 -6.20 28.29 -11.64
C ASN A 998 -4.80 28.66 -12.11
N VAL A 999 -4.41 29.92 -11.89
CA VAL A 999 -3.06 30.45 -12.14
C VAL A 999 -2.54 31.00 -10.83
N ASP A 1000 -1.75 30.21 -10.13
CA ASP A 1000 -1.32 30.50 -8.76
C ASP A 1000 0.17 30.83 -8.67
N LEU A 1001 0.54 31.62 -7.67
CA LEU A 1001 1.93 31.71 -7.24
C LEU A 1001 2.35 30.39 -6.59
N PHE A 1002 1.50 29.88 -5.69
CA PHE A 1002 1.72 28.60 -5.01
C PHE A 1002 0.41 27.98 -4.54
N GLN A 1003 0.51 26.69 -4.24
CA GLN A 1003 -0.42 25.92 -3.43
C GLN A 1003 0.39 25.20 -2.35
N ARG A 1004 -0.12 25.12 -1.11
CA ARG A 1004 0.55 24.37 -0.03
C ARG A 1004 0.71 22.88 -0.39
N GLY A 1005 1.67 22.21 0.26
CA GLY A 1005 1.90 20.78 0.07
C GLY A 1005 0.68 19.90 0.36
N VAL A 1006 0.68 18.66 -0.14
CA VAL A 1006 -0.39 17.67 0.13
C VAL A 1006 -0.14 16.87 1.41
N GLY A 1007 1.08 16.87 1.96
CA GLY A 1007 1.41 16.15 3.20
C GLY A 1007 1.36 14.63 3.03
N GLY A 1008 1.23 13.89 4.15
CA GLY A 1008 1.18 12.43 4.13
C GLY A 1008 2.11 11.73 5.12
N LEU A 1009 2.63 12.42 6.15
CA LEU A 1009 3.26 11.72 7.28
C LEU A 1009 2.25 10.78 7.96
N ASN A 1010 1.02 11.27 8.14
CA ASN A 1010 -0.21 10.52 8.45
C ASN A 1010 -1.42 11.33 7.96
N SER A 1011 -2.64 10.79 8.10
CA SER A 1011 -3.89 11.46 7.68
C SER A 1011 -4.83 11.78 8.86
N TRP A 1012 -4.28 12.00 10.06
CA TRP A 1012 -5.05 12.25 11.29
C TRP A 1012 -4.39 13.26 12.24
N GLY A 1013 -3.56 14.16 11.70
CA GLY A 1013 -3.08 15.32 12.45
C GLY A 1013 -1.83 15.99 11.88
N ALA A 1014 -1.03 15.25 11.10
CA ALA A 1014 0.20 15.78 10.53
C ALA A 1014 -0.08 16.79 9.41
N ARG A 1015 0.75 17.84 9.38
CA ARG A 1015 0.71 18.89 8.34
C ARG A 1015 1.78 18.61 7.28
N PRO A 1016 1.72 19.24 6.09
CA PRO A 1016 2.89 19.33 5.23
C PRO A 1016 4.10 19.88 6.00
N LEU A 1017 5.32 19.51 5.63
CA LEU A 1017 6.52 20.05 6.27
C LEU A 1017 6.57 21.58 6.11
N ASP A 1018 7.15 22.30 7.07
CA ASP A 1018 7.12 23.76 7.12
C ASP A 1018 7.60 24.45 5.85
N LYS A 1019 8.59 23.88 5.15
CA LYS A 1019 9.09 24.41 3.86
C LYS A 1019 8.08 24.37 2.71
N TYR A 1020 6.96 23.68 2.88
CA TYR A 1020 5.87 23.56 1.90
C TYR A 1020 4.59 24.28 2.38
N ARG A 1021 4.71 25.15 3.38
CA ARG A 1021 3.64 25.95 3.99
C ARG A 1021 3.94 27.44 3.79
N PHE A 1022 2.90 28.27 3.69
CA PHE A 1022 3.03 29.66 3.26
C PHE A 1022 2.38 30.63 4.25
N SER A 1023 3.20 31.29 5.09
CA SER A 1023 2.75 32.16 6.19
C SER A 1023 3.30 33.60 6.14
N ALA A 1024 3.97 34.00 5.06
CA ALA A 1024 4.54 35.33 4.94
C ALA A 1024 3.44 36.41 4.88
N LYS A 1025 3.79 37.62 5.34
CA LYS A 1025 2.84 38.74 5.43
C LYS A 1025 2.58 39.45 4.11
N ALA A 1026 3.39 39.19 3.09
CA ALA A 1026 3.17 39.70 1.75
C ALA A 1026 3.60 38.67 0.70
N TYR A 1027 2.80 38.59 -0.37
CA TYR A 1027 3.09 37.78 -1.55
C TYR A 1027 2.72 38.57 -2.79
N GLN A 1028 3.60 38.56 -3.79
CA GLN A 1028 3.34 39.21 -5.07
C GLN A 1028 3.82 38.30 -6.19
N TYR A 1029 3.04 38.25 -7.27
CA TYR A 1029 3.42 37.53 -8.47
C TYR A 1029 2.78 38.19 -9.69
N SER A 1030 3.31 37.91 -10.88
CA SER A 1030 2.76 38.46 -12.12
C SER A 1030 2.69 37.39 -13.22
N TYR A 1031 1.65 37.50 -14.06
CA TYR A 1031 1.51 36.70 -15.27
C TYR A 1031 0.84 37.52 -16.38
N THR A 1032 1.09 37.14 -17.62
CA THR A 1032 0.54 37.81 -18.81
C THR A 1032 -0.37 36.87 -19.59
N ILE A 1033 -1.56 37.37 -19.93
CA ILE A 1033 -2.55 36.71 -20.78
C ILE A 1033 -2.42 37.27 -22.21
N SER A 1034 -2.21 36.39 -23.18
CA SER A 1034 -2.16 36.75 -24.61
C SER A 1034 -3.18 35.92 -25.38
N LEU A 1035 -3.85 36.54 -26.37
CA LEU A 1035 -4.74 35.81 -27.27
C LEU A 1035 -3.93 35.11 -28.37
N ILE A 1036 -4.25 33.85 -28.62
CA ILE A 1036 -3.74 33.07 -29.76
C ILE A 1036 -4.83 33.14 -30.84
N ARG A 1037 -4.47 33.67 -32.02
CA ARG A 1037 -5.39 34.01 -33.11
C ARG A 1037 -5.28 33.07 -34.30
#